data_AF-A0A249JLC0-F1
#
_entry.id   AF-A0A249JLC0-F1
#
_cell.length_a   1.000
_cell.length_b   1.000
_cell.length_c   1.000
_cell.angle_alpha   90.00
_cell.angle_beta   90.00
_cell.angle_gamma   90.00
#
_symmetry.space_group_name_H-M   'P 1'
#
loop_
_entity.id
_entity.type
_entity.pdbx_description
1 polymer ?
#
loop_
_entity_poly.entity_id
_entity_poly.type
_entity_poly.pdbx_seq_one_letter_code
_entity_poly.pdbx_strand_id
1 'polypeptide(L)'
;MTNIMTSKASKYLGIAVVTAIGFAAWMGRTSAQQPAGGAVSVKADEIGGVVTSSKGPEAGVWVIAETTDLPTRLIKEVVTDDRGRYLIPALPKANYTVWARGYGLVDSPKTTTSTGKTVELKPTIAPDAKTAAKLYPASYWYSLLKVPEKNEFPGTGPTGNGISPGVKSQAQWIHLVKTDSCESCHQLGSEYTRTIPPMFKNFDSPAQAWARRVKSGQAGSQMMGGLTQLGPERATAEFGNWTDRIAHGEIPTQAPPRPQGIERNVVITQYDWADPKAYLHDEISTDKRNPTLNANGLIYGSPEESRDALPVLDPVKATTNWVKVPYRDPDTPGQPKPLEASTFWGEESIWDTHVTVHNPMFGGDGRLWFTSRLRGPDNPAWCKAGSSHPSAKIAPVARSGRQLAVYDPKTKKVDLIDTCYSTHHLLFAEDADNTLWTSSGGGGGVVGWLNTKVWDQTHDAQKAQGWTALVLDTNGNGKRDPYEEVDQNVATTATGEALGNSMALPKIASDPKKDTRLNAAFYGLAIGTDGSIWGSVLGFPGGLVRLMPGSNPSETALAEYYEVPWNNPKAKIQGFSPRGMDIDRNNVAWVVLGSGHLASFDRSKCKGPLNGPKATGQHCPEGWTLYPSPGPNFKNVKDSGSADSHYYDWVDQWDTLGLGKNTPIATGNGSDSLLALQNGKWVVMRVPYPLGFFAKGMDGRIDDAKAGWKGKGVWTTWGTRTPFHSETGKGTMAKVVHFQVRPDPLAD
;
A
#
# COMPACT_ATOMS: atom_id res chain seq x y z
N MET A 1 32.93 -33.01 -40.46
CA MET A 1 33.23 -34.44 -40.66
C MET A 1 34.45 -34.58 -41.56
N THR A 2 35.64 -34.80 -40.99
CA THR A 2 36.68 -35.76 -41.41
C THR A 2 37.94 -35.45 -40.59
N ASN A 3 38.13 -36.24 -39.54
CA ASN A 3 39.43 -36.46 -38.90
C ASN A 3 40.26 -37.41 -39.78
N ILE A 4 41.59 -37.40 -39.60
CA ILE A 4 42.60 -38.48 -39.78
C ILE A 4 43.94 -37.76 -40.03
N MET A 5 45.13 -38.06 -39.48
CA MET A 5 45.64 -38.99 -38.46
C MET A 5 47.15 -38.65 -38.24
N THR A 6 47.64 -38.82 -37.01
CA THR A 6 48.94 -39.43 -36.58
C THR A 6 50.29 -38.77 -36.97
N SER A 7 51.14 -38.35 -36.01
CA SER A 7 52.18 -39.12 -35.26
C SER A 7 53.33 -39.65 -36.17
N LYS A 8 54.64 -39.46 -35.97
CA LYS A 8 55.50 -39.61 -34.78
C LYS A 8 56.95 -39.14 -35.09
N ALA A 9 57.61 -38.58 -34.07
CA ALA A 9 58.96 -38.89 -33.56
C ALA A 9 60.25 -38.62 -34.37
N SER A 10 61.22 -37.94 -33.73
CA SER A 10 62.55 -38.49 -33.42
C SER A 10 63.30 -37.64 -32.38
N LYS A 11 63.87 -38.33 -31.38
CA LYS A 11 64.76 -37.86 -30.30
C LYS A 11 66.21 -38.12 -30.70
N TYR A 12 67.18 -37.36 -30.17
CA TYR A 12 68.51 -37.77 -29.65
C TYR A 12 69.19 -36.50 -29.07
N LEU A 13 70.08 -36.46 -28.07
CA LEU A 13 70.45 -37.27 -26.90
C LEU A 13 71.62 -36.49 -26.22
N GLY A 14 71.79 -36.61 -24.89
CA GLY A 14 73.00 -36.21 -24.15
C GLY A 14 72.69 -35.44 -22.86
N ILE A 15 72.34 -36.06 -21.72
CA ILE A 15 73.18 -36.75 -20.70
C ILE A 15 74.22 -35.77 -20.09
N ALA A 16 73.95 -35.09 -18.95
CA ALA A 16 73.98 -35.51 -17.51
C ALA A 16 75.43 -35.49 -16.92
N VAL A 17 75.77 -35.20 -15.65
CA VAL A 17 75.12 -35.39 -14.33
C VAL A 17 75.87 -34.54 -13.25
N VAL A 18 75.19 -34.24 -12.12
CA VAL A 18 75.63 -34.19 -10.69
C VAL A 18 75.56 -32.84 -9.93
N THR A 19 74.43 -32.72 -9.22
CA THR A 19 74.09 -32.20 -7.87
C THR A 19 75.18 -31.96 -6.81
N ALA A 20 75.04 -30.87 -6.03
CA ALA A 20 74.83 -30.91 -4.56
C ALA A 20 74.50 -29.54 -3.90
N ILE A 21 73.27 -29.44 -3.37
CA ILE A 21 72.84 -28.94 -2.04
C ILE A 21 73.31 -27.55 -1.54
N GLY A 22 72.34 -26.64 -1.41
CA GLY A 22 72.35 -25.50 -0.47
C GLY A 22 70.91 -25.14 -0.07
N PHE A 23 70.49 -25.59 1.12
CA PHE A 23 69.19 -25.32 1.74
C PHE A 23 69.22 -23.99 2.52
N ALA A 24 68.05 -23.35 2.63
CA ALA A 24 67.64 -22.32 3.60
C ALA A 24 67.96 -20.84 3.30
N ALA A 25 66.97 -20.13 2.73
CA ALA A 25 66.43 -18.86 3.25
C ALA A 25 65.31 -18.33 2.32
N TRP A 26 64.09 -18.85 2.46
CA TRP A 26 62.91 -18.18 1.90
C TRP A 26 61.74 -18.26 2.88
N MET A 27 61.76 -17.36 3.87
CA MET A 27 60.60 -16.97 4.65
C MET A 27 60.72 -15.48 4.94
N GLY A 28 59.68 -14.73 4.56
CA GLY A 28 59.63 -13.28 4.77
C GLY A 28 58.95 -12.47 3.68
N ARG A 29 58.02 -13.03 2.90
CA ARG A 29 56.96 -12.20 2.30
C ARG A 29 55.81 -12.22 3.27
N THR A 30 55.74 -11.17 4.09
CA THR A 30 54.54 -10.77 4.81
C THR A 30 53.38 -10.80 3.82
N SER A 31 52.50 -11.78 3.98
CA SER A 31 51.16 -11.74 3.40
C SER A 31 50.46 -10.57 4.08
N ALA A 32 50.55 -9.39 3.49
CA ALA A 32 49.66 -8.30 3.84
C ALA A 32 48.26 -8.85 3.53
N GLN A 33 47.49 -9.14 4.58
CA GLN A 33 46.06 -9.39 4.47
C GLN A 33 45.48 -8.18 3.74
N GLN A 34 45.22 -8.32 2.44
CA GLN A 34 44.29 -7.42 1.77
C GLN A 34 43.00 -7.50 2.59
N PRO A 35 42.42 -6.36 3.03
CA PRO A 35 41.15 -6.39 3.72
C PRO A 35 40.15 -7.15 2.86
N ALA A 36 39.46 -8.11 3.47
CA ALA A 36 38.48 -8.96 2.81
C ALA A 36 37.28 -8.09 2.39
N GLY A 37 37.37 -7.50 1.19
CA GLY A 37 36.40 -6.55 0.64
C GLY A 37 37.15 -5.49 -0.16
N GLY A 38 37.05 -5.53 -1.50
CA GLY A 38 37.73 -4.55 -2.35
C GLY A 38 37.32 -3.11 -2.01
N ALA A 39 38.26 -2.16 -2.14
CA ALA A 39 38.03 -0.75 -1.82
C ALA A 39 36.80 -0.18 -2.54
N VAL A 40 35.91 0.47 -1.78
CA VAL A 40 34.77 1.23 -2.30
C VAL A 40 35.23 2.67 -2.55
N SER A 41 35.04 3.18 -3.76
CA SER A 41 35.28 4.60 -4.06
C SER A 41 34.15 5.43 -3.45
N VAL A 42 34.50 6.44 -2.66
CA VAL A 42 33.53 7.29 -1.94
C VAL A 42 33.78 8.76 -2.29
N LYS A 43 32.76 9.46 -2.78
CA LYS A 43 32.73 10.90 -3.05
C LYS A 43 32.35 11.70 -1.80
N ALA A 44 32.47 13.03 -1.88
CA ALA A 44 32.32 13.94 -0.74
C ALA A 44 30.93 13.90 -0.08
N ASP A 45 29.89 13.56 -0.83
CA ASP A 45 28.49 13.46 -0.41
C ASP A 45 28.03 12.00 -0.23
N GLU A 46 28.97 11.07 -0.08
CA GLU A 46 28.69 9.64 0.03
C GLU A 46 29.22 9.04 1.33
N ILE A 47 28.67 7.90 1.74
CA ILE A 47 29.27 7.02 2.75
C ILE A 47 29.32 5.63 2.14
N GLY A 48 30.47 4.95 2.19
CA GLY A 48 30.62 3.60 1.67
C GLY A 48 31.43 2.70 2.58
N GLY A 49 31.56 1.42 2.25
CA GLY A 49 32.39 0.49 3.01
C GLY A 49 31.98 -0.95 2.83
N VAL A 50 32.41 -1.80 3.77
CA VAL A 50 32.09 -3.24 3.77
C VAL A 50 31.40 -3.63 5.07
N VAL A 51 30.44 -4.56 4.95
CA VAL A 51 29.79 -5.22 6.07
C VAL A 51 30.35 -6.64 6.20
N THR A 52 30.91 -6.96 7.37
CA THR A 52 31.52 -8.27 7.63
C THR A 52 31.11 -8.81 9.00
N SER A 53 30.82 -10.10 9.09
CA SER A 53 30.60 -10.81 10.35
C SER A 53 31.70 -11.83 10.60
N SER A 54 31.57 -12.64 11.66
CA SER A 54 32.43 -13.80 11.90
C SER A 54 32.37 -14.87 10.79
N LYS A 55 31.39 -14.80 9.88
CA LYS A 55 31.27 -15.69 8.72
C LYS A 55 31.82 -15.09 7.42
N GLY A 56 32.40 -13.89 7.46
CA GLY A 56 32.91 -13.18 6.28
C GLY A 56 31.97 -12.04 5.83
N PRO A 57 32.10 -11.58 4.57
CA PRO A 57 31.25 -10.52 4.04
C PRO A 57 29.77 -10.88 4.03
N GLU A 58 28.93 -9.94 4.44
CA GLU A 58 27.49 -10.14 4.54
C GLU A 58 26.79 -9.57 3.31
N ALA A 59 26.33 -10.44 2.40
CA ALA A 59 25.56 -10.04 1.23
C ALA A 59 24.06 -9.86 1.52
N GLY A 60 23.42 -8.96 0.78
CA GLY A 60 21.98 -8.69 0.91
C GLY A 60 21.57 -8.23 2.32
N VAL A 61 22.41 -7.45 3.01
CA VAL A 61 22.05 -6.80 4.27
C VAL A 61 21.87 -5.30 4.05
N TRP A 62 21.06 -4.67 4.88
CA TRP A 62 20.78 -3.25 4.78
C TRP A 62 21.81 -2.46 5.55
N VAL A 63 22.23 -1.33 4.98
CA VAL A 63 23.02 -0.32 5.67
C VAL A 63 22.19 0.94 5.78
N ILE A 64 22.04 1.43 7.00
CA ILE A 64 21.15 2.51 7.38
C ILE A 64 22.00 3.69 7.84
N ALA A 65 21.78 4.86 7.26
CA ALA A 65 22.34 6.14 7.71
C ALA A 65 21.22 7.06 8.16
N GLU A 66 21.31 7.53 9.40
CA GLU A 66 20.30 8.36 10.04
C GLU A 66 20.90 9.70 10.49
N THR A 67 20.18 10.80 10.29
CA THR A 67 20.56 12.11 10.83
C THR A 67 19.37 12.90 11.37
N THR A 68 19.63 13.66 12.42
CA THR A 68 18.73 14.70 12.98
C THR A 68 19.34 16.10 12.89
N ASP A 69 20.48 16.24 12.20
CA ASP A 69 21.19 17.51 12.00
C ASP A 69 20.50 18.39 10.93
N LEU A 70 19.54 17.83 10.17
CA LEU A 70 18.73 18.51 9.18
C LEU A 70 17.41 19.03 9.78
N PRO A 71 16.71 19.99 9.14
CA PRO A 71 15.47 20.55 9.70
C PRO A 71 14.36 19.52 9.92
N THR A 72 14.34 18.43 9.13
CA THR A 72 13.59 17.21 9.44
C THR A 72 14.53 16.02 9.46
N ARG A 73 14.23 15.02 10.31
CA ARG A 73 15.02 13.78 10.41
C ARG A 73 15.01 13.07 9.06
N LEU A 74 16.18 12.60 8.67
CA LEU A 74 16.39 11.85 7.42
C LEU A 74 16.99 10.49 7.73
N ILE A 75 16.48 9.46 7.08
CA ILE A 75 17.04 8.11 7.08
C ILE A 75 17.29 7.72 5.62
N LYS A 76 18.49 7.22 5.31
CA LYS A 76 18.81 6.69 3.98
C LYS A 76 19.35 5.28 4.09
N GLU A 77 18.82 4.38 3.28
CA GLU A 77 19.04 2.95 3.41
C GLU A 77 19.41 2.37 2.04
N VAL A 78 20.40 1.49 2.04
CA VAL A 78 20.87 0.78 0.85
C VAL A 78 21.14 -0.68 1.21
N VAL A 79 21.40 -1.49 0.19
CA VAL A 79 21.71 -2.91 0.37
C VAL A 79 23.13 -3.22 -0.10
N THR A 80 23.81 -4.13 0.59
CA THR A 80 25.15 -4.62 0.22
C THR A 80 25.13 -5.57 -0.98
N ASP A 81 26.19 -5.53 -1.79
CA ASP A 81 26.43 -6.51 -2.87
C ASP A 81 26.86 -7.91 -2.36
N ASP A 82 27.21 -8.82 -3.29
CA ASP A 82 27.69 -10.19 -2.97
C ASP A 82 28.98 -10.23 -2.14
N ARG A 83 29.73 -9.12 -2.08
CA ARG A 83 30.97 -8.98 -1.33
C ARG A 83 30.79 -8.14 -0.07
N GLY A 84 29.55 -7.91 0.36
CA GLY A 84 29.23 -7.10 1.54
C GLY A 84 29.51 -5.61 1.37
N ARG A 85 29.79 -5.13 0.16
CA ARG A 85 30.12 -3.72 -0.10
C ARG A 85 28.87 -2.90 -0.26
N TYR A 86 28.87 -1.66 0.23
CA TYR A 86 27.77 -0.72 0.08
C TYR A 86 28.25 0.68 -0.25
N LEU A 87 27.36 1.46 -0.86
CA LEU A 87 27.50 2.90 -1.07
C LEU A 87 26.14 3.56 -0.80
N ILE A 88 26.11 4.56 0.08
CA ILE A 88 24.97 5.45 0.35
C ILE A 88 25.23 6.75 -0.43
N PRO A 89 24.50 7.00 -1.52
CA PRO A 89 24.77 8.13 -2.41
C PRO A 89 24.06 9.41 -1.97
N ALA A 90 24.49 10.56 -2.49
CA ALA A 90 23.78 11.85 -2.42
C ALA A 90 23.22 12.18 -1.03
N LEU A 91 24.08 12.20 -0.02
CA LEU A 91 23.76 12.60 1.35
C LEU A 91 23.98 14.11 1.51
N PRO A 92 23.01 14.86 2.06
CA PRO A 92 23.24 16.22 2.55
C PRO A 92 24.43 16.28 3.51
N LYS A 93 25.09 17.43 3.58
CA LYS A 93 26.20 17.62 4.52
C LYS A 93 25.66 17.64 5.96
N ALA A 94 25.89 16.56 6.69
CA ALA A 94 25.47 16.37 8.07
C ALA A 94 26.36 15.32 8.75
N ASN A 95 26.20 15.12 10.07
CA ASN A 95 26.66 13.88 10.70
C ASN A 95 25.56 12.83 10.63
N TYR A 96 25.99 11.58 10.43
CA TYR A 96 25.13 10.43 10.30
C TYR A 96 25.51 9.37 11.33
N THR A 97 24.50 8.74 11.90
CA THR A 97 24.65 7.47 12.62
C THR A 97 24.43 6.34 11.63
N VAL A 98 25.42 5.46 11.46
CA VAL A 98 25.43 4.40 10.47
C VAL A 98 25.54 3.02 11.12
N TRP A 99 24.73 2.06 10.67
CA TRP A 99 24.80 0.66 11.10
C TRP A 99 24.28 -0.29 10.02
N ALA A 100 24.61 -1.58 10.17
CA ALA A 100 24.12 -2.65 9.31
C ALA A 100 23.07 -3.50 10.04
N ARG A 101 22.04 -3.91 9.31
CA ARG A 101 20.93 -4.77 9.75
C ARG A 101 20.69 -5.87 8.72
N GLY A 102 20.36 -7.09 9.16
CA GLY A 102 20.04 -8.18 8.23
C GLY A 102 19.46 -9.42 8.90
N TYR A 103 18.69 -10.21 8.14
CA TYR A 103 18.15 -11.45 8.66
C TYR A 103 19.25 -12.44 9.02
N GLY A 104 19.08 -13.11 10.16
CA GLY A 104 20.11 -13.99 10.74
C GLY A 104 21.22 -13.25 11.51
N LEU A 105 21.11 -11.94 11.66
CA LEU A 105 22.08 -11.10 12.36
C LEU A 105 21.42 -10.33 13.51
N VAL A 106 22.26 -9.84 14.42
CA VAL A 106 22.00 -8.70 15.30
C VAL A 106 22.66 -7.48 14.67
N ASP A 107 21.98 -6.33 14.72
CA ASP A 107 22.48 -5.05 14.19
C ASP A 107 23.94 -4.79 14.61
N SER A 108 24.72 -4.21 13.71
CA SER A 108 26.08 -3.77 14.07
C SER A 108 26.04 -2.66 15.11
N PRO A 109 27.14 -2.44 15.86
CA PRO A 109 27.30 -1.20 16.62
C PRO A 109 27.07 0.02 15.72
N LYS A 110 26.36 1.01 16.25
CA LYS A 110 26.10 2.29 15.57
C LYS A 110 27.39 3.12 15.57
N THR A 111 27.74 3.66 14.40
CA THR A 111 28.95 4.48 14.20
C THR A 111 28.56 5.86 13.70
N THR A 112 29.00 6.92 14.38
CA THR A 112 28.82 8.29 13.90
C THR A 112 29.93 8.65 12.91
N THR A 113 29.56 9.22 11.76
CA THR A 113 30.49 9.67 10.72
C THR A 113 29.92 10.88 9.98
N SER A 114 30.78 11.60 9.23
CA SER A 114 30.35 12.54 8.20
C SER A 114 30.31 11.87 6.83
N THR A 115 29.80 12.57 5.82
CA THR A 115 29.95 12.20 4.41
C THR A 115 31.42 12.22 3.97
N GLY A 116 31.74 11.59 2.84
CA GLY A 116 33.09 11.45 2.30
C GLY A 116 33.94 10.38 2.99
N LYS A 117 33.32 9.43 3.70
CA LYS A 117 34.03 8.47 4.56
C LYS A 117 33.71 7.02 4.19
N THR A 118 34.72 6.19 4.36
CA THR A 118 34.58 4.73 4.34
C THR A 118 34.39 4.22 5.76
N VAL A 119 33.35 3.42 6.00
CA VAL A 119 32.99 2.88 7.32
C VAL A 119 32.78 1.38 7.24
N GLU A 120 33.59 0.64 8.01
CA GLU A 120 33.45 -0.80 8.16
C GLU A 120 32.41 -1.14 9.23
N LEU A 121 31.43 -1.99 8.88
CA LEU A 121 30.33 -2.36 9.77
C LEU A 121 30.40 -3.84 10.13
N LYS A 122 30.22 -4.14 11.41
CA LYS A 122 30.41 -5.49 11.96
C LYS A 122 29.18 -5.98 12.74
N PRO A 123 28.12 -6.42 12.04
CA PRO A 123 26.99 -7.07 12.69
C PRO A 123 27.40 -8.42 13.28
N THR A 124 26.67 -8.87 14.28
CA THR A 124 26.93 -10.17 14.94
C THR A 124 25.97 -11.22 14.38
N ILE A 125 26.43 -12.46 14.19
CA ILE A 125 25.52 -13.57 13.87
C ILE A 125 24.52 -13.74 15.01
N ALA A 126 23.22 -13.82 14.69
CA ALA A 126 22.22 -14.06 15.72
C ALA A 126 22.52 -15.38 16.45
N PRO A 127 22.56 -15.38 17.80
CA PRO A 127 22.96 -16.56 18.58
C PRO A 127 21.95 -17.71 18.49
N ASP A 128 20.70 -17.41 18.14
CA ASP A 128 19.62 -18.37 18.00
C ASP A 128 18.53 -17.86 17.03
N ALA A 129 17.63 -18.76 16.62
CA ALA A 129 16.54 -18.45 15.71
C ALA A 129 15.54 -17.43 16.29
N LYS A 130 15.36 -17.41 17.62
CA LYS A 130 14.46 -16.47 18.30
C LYS A 130 14.97 -15.04 18.19
N THR A 131 16.28 -14.84 18.32
CA THR A 131 16.95 -13.55 18.18
C THR A 131 16.93 -13.10 16.73
N ALA A 132 17.20 -14.00 15.78
CA ALA A 132 17.11 -13.71 14.35
C ALA A 132 15.70 -13.26 13.92
N ALA A 133 14.66 -13.92 14.46
CA ALA A 133 13.27 -13.65 14.09
C ALA A 133 12.76 -12.27 14.54
N LYS A 134 13.44 -11.60 15.49
CA LYS A 134 13.03 -10.26 15.96
C LYS A 134 12.95 -9.24 14.82
N LEU A 135 13.83 -9.38 13.83
CA LEU A 135 13.88 -8.53 12.64
C LEU A 135 12.91 -8.96 11.53
N TYR A 136 12.23 -10.10 11.65
CA TYR A 136 11.35 -10.58 10.58
C TYR A 136 10.13 -9.66 10.42
N PRO A 137 9.64 -9.49 9.17
CA PRO A 137 8.45 -8.70 8.90
C PRO A 137 7.22 -9.21 9.65
N ALA A 138 6.25 -8.32 9.84
CA ALA A 138 5.02 -8.62 10.58
C ALA A 138 4.26 -9.84 10.02
N SER A 139 4.21 -10.02 8.70
CA SER A 139 3.51 -11.14 8.04
C SER A 139 4.05 -12.51 8.43
N TYR A 140 5.33 -12.63 8.77
CA TYR A 140 5.92 -13.89 9.25
C TYR A 140 5.40 -14.24 10.64
N TRP A 141 5.25 -13.25 11.51
CA TRP A 141 4.67 -13.43 12.84
C TRP A 141 3.15 -13.64 12.76
N TYR A 142 2.48 -12.92 11.87
CA TYR A 142 1.06 -13.03 11.65
C TYR A 142 0.65 -14.37 11.06
N SER A 143 1.50 -14.98 10.22
CA SER A 143 1.29 -16.33 9.67
C SER A 143 1.15 -17.43 10.74
N LEU A 144 1.61 -17.18 11.98
CA LEU A 144 1.42 -18.10 13.11
C LEU A 144 -0.03 -18.13 13.62
N LEU A 145 -0.88 -17.17 13.24
CA LEU A 145 -2.30 -17.18 13.55
C LEU A 145 -2.94 -18.48 13.03
N LYS A 146 -3.74 -19.12 13.87
CA LYS A 146 -4.51 -20.32 13.50
C LYS A 146 -5.91 -19.89 13.13
N VAL A 147 -6.15 -19.69 11.83
CA VAL A 147 -7.45 -19.34 11.28
C VAL A 147 -8.46 -20.46 11.61
N PRO A 148 -9.76 -20.21 11.86
CA PRO A 148 -10.72 -21.28 12.09
C PRO A 148 -10.77 -22.26 10.92
N GLU A 149 -10.96 -23.54 11.20
CA GLU A 149 -10.97 -24.60 10.19
C GLU A 149 -12.21 -24.51 9.31
N LYS A 150 -12.14 -25.04 8.08
CA LYS A 150 -13.25 -24.93 7.11
C LYS A 150 -14.56 -25.54 7.61
N ASN A 151 -14.49 -26.60 8.42
CA ASN A 151 -15.66 -27.28 8.99
C ASN A 151 -16.31 -26.51 10.14
N GLU A 152 -15.71 -25.41 10.61
CA GLU A 152 -16.31 -24.52 11.61
C GLU A 152 -17.26 -23.49 10.98
N PHE A 153 -17.38 -23.46 9.65
CA PHE A 153 -18.27 -22.52 8.95
C PHE A 153 -19.52 -23.21 8.38
N PRO A 154 -20.66 -22.52 8.29
CA PRO A 154 -20.88 -21.12 8.66
C PRO A 154 -20.85 -20.87 10.18
N GLY A 155 -20.55 -19.64 10.59
CA GLY A 155 -20.59 -19.26 12.00
C GLY A 155 -21.96 -19.49 12.64
N THR A 156 -21.97 -19.86 13.92
CA THR A 156 -23.20 -20.22 14.67
C THR A 156 -23.50 -19.27 15.82
N GLY A 157 -22.75 -18.17 15.93
CA GLY A 157 -22.96 -17.11 16.91
C GLY A 157 -22.49 -17.46 18.32
N PRO A 158 -22.75 -16.56 19.30
CA PRO A 158 -22.24 -16.69 20.68
C PRO A 158 -22.72 -17.94 21.41
N THR A 159 -23.89 -18.49 21.08
CA THR A 159 -24.41 -19.73 21.69
C THR A 159 -23.87 -20.99 21.01
N GLY A 160 -23.07 -20.85 19.96
CA GLY A 160 -22.46 -21.93 19.18
C GLY A 160 -20.94 -21.87 19.23
N ASN A 161 -20.30 -21.71 18.07
CA ASN A 161 -18.84 -21.67 17.94
C ASN A 161 -18.23 -20.25 18.12
N GLY A 162 -19.04 -19.25 18.47
CA GLY A 162 -18.60 -17.87 18.70
C GLY A 162 -18.28 -17.07 17.44
N ILE A 163 -18.29 -17.69 16.25
CA ILE A 163 -18.11 -17.00 14.96
C ILE A 163 -19.42 -16.34 14.57
N SER A 164 -19.35 -15.09 14.09
CA SER A 164 -20.51 -14.35 13.60
C SER A 164 -21.27 -15.17 12.54
N PRO A 165 -22.61 -15.28 12.63
CA PRO A 165 -23.41 -15.95 11.61
C PRO A 165 -23.27 -15.36 10.22
N GLY A 166 -22.80 -14.12 10.08
CA GLY A 166 -22.51 -13.48 8.79
C GLY A 166 -21.30 -14.09 8.06
N VAL A 167 -20.39 -14.76 8.77
CA VAL A 167 -19.18 -15.36 8.20
C VAL A 167 -19.49 -16.80 7.78
N LYS A 168 -19.55 -17.06 6.48
CA LYS A 168 -19.99 -18.34 5.90
C LYS A 168 -18.86 -19.26 5.47
N SER A 169 -17.61 -18.80 5.45
CA SER A 169 -16.45 -19.58 5.03
C SER A 169 -15.13 -19.11 5.65
N GLN A 170 -14.12 -19.97 5.61
CA GLN A 170 -12.75 -19.62 6.03
C GLN A 170 -12.17 -18.44 5.24
N ALA A 171 -12.46 -18.35 3.94
CA ALA A 171 -12.07 -17.21 3.11
C ALA A 171 -12.73 -15.91 3.58
N GLN A 172 -13.98 -15.98 4.03
CA GLN A 172 -14.64 -14.83 4.64
C GLN A 172 -14.04 -14.46 6.01
N TRP A 173 -13.52 -15.39 6.79
CA TRP A 173 -12.74 -15.00 7.97
C TRP A 173 -11.46 -14.25 7.57
N ILE A 174 -10.74 -14.79 6.58
CA ILE A 174 -9.47 -14.23 6.10
C ILE A 174 -9.65 -12.80 5.56
N HIS A 175 -10.70 -12.51 4.76
CA HIS A 175 -10.89 -11.15 4.25
C HIS A 175 -11.10 -10.11 5.35
N LEU A 176 -11.83 -10.47 6.42
CA LEU A 176 -12.04 -9.56 7.55
C LEU A 176 -10.72 -9.27 8.27
N VAL A 177 -9.95 -10.31 8.60
CA VAL A 177 -8.71 -10.12 9.36
C VAL A 177 -7.58 -9.48 8.55
N LYS A 178 -7.61 -9.55 7.22
CA LYS A 178 -6.58 -8.97 6.34
C LYS A 178 -6.95 -7.64 5.70
N THR A 179 -8.22 -7.41 5.41
CA THR A 179 -8.64 -6.29 4.57
C THR A 179 -9.72 -5.45 5.26
N ASP A 180 -10.87 -6.01 5.59
CA ASP A 180 -12.05 -5.16 5.90
C ASP A 180 -12.29 -4.89 7.39
N SER A 181 -11.59 -5.56 8.31
CA SER A 181 -11.80 -5.37 9.77
C SER A 181 -10.54 -5.10 10.61
N CYS A 182 -9.36 -5.60 10.23
CA CYS A 182 -8.17 -5.52 11.12
C CYS A 182 -6.96 -4.81 10.49
N GLU A 183 -6.30 -5.41 9.50
CA GLU A 183 -5.00 -4.91 9.01
C GLU A 183 -5.05 -3.68 8.08
N SER A 184 -6.22 -3.10 7.81
CA SER A 184 -6.34 -1.89 6.98
C SER A 184 -5.70 -0.63 7.57
N CYS A 185 -5.48 -0.61 8.89
CA CYS A 185 -5.02 0.57 9.61
C CYS A 185 -3.54 0.48 10.03
N HIS A 186 -3.12 -0.71 10.47
CA HIS A 186 -1.76 -1.00 10.93
C HIS A 186 -1.50 -2.50 10.78
N GLN A 187 -0.23 -2.89 10.80
CA GLN A 187 0.17 -4.30 10.77
C GLN A 187 -0.34 -5.08 11.98
N LEU A 188 -0.70 -6.36 11.78
CA LEU A 188 -0.65 -7.37 12.84
C LEU A 188 0.63 -8.20 12.65
N GLY A 189 1.32 -8.50 13.75
CA GLY A 189 2.60 -9.22 13.74
C GLY A 189 3.83 -8.34 13.98
N SER A 190 3.66 -7.01 14.02
CA SER A 190 4.66 -6.11 14.60
C SER A 190 4.90 -6.44 16.08
N GLU A 191 6.03 -6.02 16.66
CA GLU A 191 6.35 -6.36 18.06
C GLU A 191 5.25 -5.93 19.03
N TYR A 192 4.69 -4.73 18.85
CA TYR A 192 3.60 -4.24 19.68
C TYR A 192 2.32 -5.06 19.52
N THR A 193 2.02 -5.59 18.32
CA THR A 193 0.76 -6.32 18.05
C THR A 193 0.85 -7.81 18.32
N ARG A 194 2.03 -8.42 18.18
CA ARG A 194 2.27 -9.84 18.51
C ARG A 194 2.52 -10.09 19.99
N THR A 195 2.66 -9.05 20.80
CA THR A 195 2.84 -9.13 22.26
C THR A 195 1.73 -8.40 23.01
N ILE A 196 1.63 -8.64 24.32
CA ILE A 196 0.69 -7.97 25.23
C ILE A 196 1.45 -6.93 26.07
N PRO A 197 1.26 -5.62 25.83
CA PRO A 197 1.83 -4.56 26.65
C PRO A 197 1.47 -4.68 28.14
N PRO A 198 2.29 -4.15 29.06
CA PRO A 198 2.04 -4.22 30.51
C PRO A 198 0.65 -3.72 30.94
N MET A 199 0.10 -2.70 30.28
CA MET A 199 -1.25 -2.17 30.55
C MET A 199 -2.35 -3.24 30.44
N PHE A 200 -2.15 -4.27 29.61
CA PHE A 200 -3.14 -5.32 29.36
C PHE A 200 -2.76 -6.66 30.00
N LYS A 201 -1.74 -6.69 30.87
CA LYS A 201 -1.20 -7.94 31.41
C LYS A 201 -2.04 -8.53 32.55
N ASN A 202 -2.80 -7.71 33.27
CA ASN A 202 -3.51 -8.11 34.48
C ASN A 202 -4.99 -8.46 34.20
N PHE A 203 -5.23 -9.39 33.28
CA PHE A 203 -6.55 -9.95 32.99
C PHE A 203 -6.53 -11.47 33.20
N ASP A 204 -7.69 -12.07 33.50
CA ASP A 204 -7.79 -13.50 33.83
C ASP A 204 -7.47 -14.41 32.63
N SER A 205 -7.51 -13.87 31.40
CA SER A 205 -7.15 -14.60 30.18
C SER A 205 -6.55 -13.70 29.10
N PRO A 206 -5.74 -14.27 28.18
CA PRO A 206 -5.28 -13.57 26.98
C PRO A 206 -6.42 -12.99 26.11
N ALA A 207 -7.59 -13.65 26.09
CA ALA A 207 -8.75 -13.18 25.34
C ALA A 207 -9.31 -11.86 25.92
N GLN A 208 -9.44 -11.76 27.25
CA GLN A 208 -9.85 -10.53 27.91
C GLN A 208 -8.85 -9.39 27.70
N ALA A 209 -7.54 -9.68 27.72
CA ALA A 209 -6.50 -8.70 27.41
C ALA A 209 -6.67 -8.13 26.00
N TRP A 210 -6.96 -8.97 25.00
CA TRP A 210 -7.28 -8.53 23.64
C TRP A 210 -8.58 -7.72 23.55
N ALA A 211 -9.64 -8.14 24.25
CA ALA A 211 -10.90 -7.39 24.28
C ALA A 211 -10.70 -5.97 24.84
N ARG A 212 -9.88 -5.80 25.88
CA ARG A 212 -9.52 -4.46 26.40
C ARG A 212 -8.64 -3.68 25.41
N ARG A 213 -7.67 -4.35 24.79
CA ARG A 213 -6.77 -3.74 23.80
C ARG A 213 -7.55 -3.11 22.64
N VAL A 214 -8.50 -3.84 22.06
CA VAL A 214 -9.30 -3.38 20.91
C VAL A 214 -10.17 -2.15 21.23
N LYS A 215 -10.53 -1.92 22.49
CA LYS A 215 -11.25 -0.71 22.91
C LYS A 215 -10.36 0.52 23.07
N SER A 216 -9.03 0.34 23.08
CA SER A 216 -8.09 1.36 23.52
C SER A 216 -7.76 2.35 22.40
N GLY A 217 -7.79 3.65 22.71
CA GLY A 217 -7.44 4.70 21.75
C GLY A 217 -8.58 5.11 20.82
N GLN A 218 -8.23 5.95 19.85
CA GLN A 218 -9.12 6.83 19.09
C GLN A 218 -9.96 6.05 18.08
N ALA A 219 -9.43 4.93 17.58
CA ALA A 219 -10.13 4.00 16.70
C ALA A 219 -10.90 2.90 17.45
N GLY A 220 -11.05 2.98 18.77
CA GLY A 220 -11.64 1.91 19.60
C GLY A 220 -13.03 1.47 19.12
N SER A 221 -13.89 2.42 18.74
CA SER A 221 -15.23 2.13 18.21
C SER A 221 -15.18 1.37 16.88
N GLN A 222 -14.29 1.76 15.97
CA GLN A 222 -14.10 1.13 14.68
C GLN A 222 -13.52 -0.28 14.84
N MET A 223 -12.50 -0.45 15.69
CA MET A 223 -11.90 -1.76 15.95
C MET A 223 -12.91 -2.72 16.62
N MET A 224 -13.76 -2.22 17.52
CA MET A 224 -14.87 -3.01 18.09
C MET A 224 -15.92 -3.40 17.04
N GLY A 225 -16.20 -2.52 16.06
CA GLY A 225 -17.04 -2.85 14.91
C GLY A 225 -16.47 -4.00 14.10
N GLY A 226 -15.18 -3.93 13.73
CA GLY A 226 -14.48 -5.01 13.03
C GLY A 226 -14.46 -6.32 13.81
N LEU A 227 -14.22 -6.26 15.12
CA LEU A 227 -14.27 -7.43 16.01
C LEU A 227 -15.67 -8.06 16.06
N THR A 228 -16.72 -7.24 16.02
CA THR A 228 -18.12 -7.70 15.98
C THR A 228 -18.44 -8.44 14.67
N GLN A 229 -17.86 -8.03 13.54
CA GLN A 229 -18.06 -8.73 12.26
C GLN A 229 -17.54 -10.18 12.29
N LEU A 230 -16.46 -10.44 13.03
CA LEU A 230 -15.87 -11.77 13.18
C LEU A 230 -16.63 -12.64 14.18
N GLY A 231 -17.16 -12.05 15.24
CA GLY A 231 -17.60 -12.77 16.44
C GLY A 231 -16.59 -12.54 17.58
N PRO A 232 -16.88 -11.62 18.53
CA PRO A 232 -15.87 -11.15 19.48
C PRO A 232 -15.25 -12.22 20.37
N GLU A 233 -16.04 -13.18 20.83
CA GLU A 233 -15.57 -14.27 21.69
C GLU A 233 -14.54 -15.14 20.97
N ARG A 234 -14.89 -15.64 19.77
CA ARG A 234 -13.98 -16.47 18.99
C ARG A 234 -12.72 -15.71 18.58
N ALA A 235 -12.87 -14.49 18.08
CA ALA A 235 -11.75 -13.70 17.59
C ALA A 235 -10.76 -13.35 18.72
N THR A 236 -11.24 -12.90 19.88
CA THR A 236 -10.34 -12.57 21.01
C THR A 236 -9.65 -13.81 21.59
N ALA A 237 -10.32 -14.97 21.61
CA ALA A 237 -9.69 -16.23 22.00
C ALA A 237 -8.54 -16.62 21.03
N GLU A 238 -8.74 -16.46 19.73
CA GLU A 238 -7.74 -16.76 18.70
C GLU A 238 -6.52 -15.84 18.79
N PHE A 239 -6.72 -14.52 18.81
CA PHE A 239 -5.64 -13.54 18.93
C PHE A 239 -4.92 -13.68 20.29
N GLY A 240 -5.66 -13.91 21.37
CA GLY A 240 -5.11 -14.20 22.69
C GLY A 240 -4.20 -15.42 22.68
N ASN A 241 -4.67 -16.53 22.11
CA ASN A 241 -3.88 -17.75 21.99
C ASN A 241 -2.64 -17.54 21.10
N TRP A 242 -2.75 -16.78 20.01
CA TRP A 242 -1.60 -16.44 19.16
C TRP A 242 -0.51 -15.67 19.92
N THR A 243 -0.88 -14.62 20.65
CA THR A 243 0.08 -13.86 21.46
C THR A 243 0.67 -14.68 22.61
N ASP A 244 -0.12 -15.56 23.22
CA ASP A 244 0.31 -16.42 24.32
C ASP A 244 1.34 -17.46 23.85
N ARG A 245 1.11 -18.11 22.70
CA ARG A 245 2.07 -19.06 22.13
C ARG A 245 3.40 -18.39 21.76
N ILE A 246 3.36 -17.17 21.24
CA ILE A 246 4.57 -16.38 20.95
C ILE A 246 5.31 -16.05 22.25
N ALA A 247 4.60 -15.64 23.31
CA ALA A 247 5.20 -15.41 24.62
C ALA A 247 5.88 -16.67 25.19
N HIS A 248 5.33 -17.84 24.92
CA HIS A 248 5.88 -19.16 25.27
C HIS A 248 6.90 -19.72 24.27
N GLY A 249 7.35 -18.91 23.29
CA GLY A 249 8.49 -19.24 22.43
C GLY A 249 8.15 -19.76 21.03
N GLU A 250 6.89 -19.73 20.59
CA GLU A 250 6.56 -19.95 19.17
C GLU A 250 7.18 -18.85 18.31
N ILE A 251 7.91 -19.24 17.27
CA ILE A 251 8.56 -18.34 16.30
C ILE A 251 8.19 -18.76 14.86
N PRO A 252 8.29 -17.85 13.88
CA PRO A 252 8.09 -18.19 12.48
C PRO A 252 8.99 -19.35 12.04
N THR A 253 8.42 -20.34 11.36
CA THR A 253 9.16 -21.56 10.94
C THR A 253 10.03 -21.34 9.70
N GLN A 254 9.79 -20.25 8.98
CA GLN A 254 10.52 -19.89 7.76
C GLN A 254 11.23 -18.55 7.98
N ALA A 255 12.50 -18.48 7.60
CA ALA A 255 13.22 -17.21 7.55
C ALA A 255 12.86 -16.44 6.26
N PRO A 256 12.63 -15.13 6.33
CA PRO A 256 12.52 -14.31 5.14
C PRO A 256 13.82 -14.32 4.33
N PRO A 257 13.76 -14.31 2.98
CA PRO A 257 14.94 -14.18 2.16
C PRO A 257 15.55 -12.79 2.34
N ARG A 258 16.88 -12.73 2.29
CA ARG A 258 17.61 -11.47 2.12
C ARG A 258 17.44 -10.95 0.68
N PRO A 259 17.49 -9.62 0.45
CA PRO A 259 17.52 -9.05 -0.88
C PRO A 259 18.53 -9.70 -1.83
N GLN A 260 18.08 -10.03 -3.04
CA GLN A 260 18.88 -10.64 -4.10
C GLN A 260 18.69 -9.94 -5.44
N GLY A 261 19.69 -10.06 -6.32
CA GLY A 261 19.63 -9.46 -7.66
C GLY A 261 19.31 -7.96 -7.59
N ILE A 262 18.28 -7.54 -8.34
CA ILE A 262 17.85 -6.14 -8.43
C ILE A 262 17.35 -5.56 -7.10
N GLU A 263 16.90 -6.39 -6.14
CA GLU A 263 16.47 -5.91 -4.82
C GLU A 263 17.62 -5.29 -4.03
N ARG A 264 18.88 -5.61 -4.38
CA ARG A 264 20.07 -4.99 -3.78
C ARG A 264 20.37 -3.60 -4.33
N ASN A 265 19.69 -3.22 -5.40
CA ASN A 265 19.88 -1.93 -6.05
C ASN A 265 18.91 -0.87 -5.51
N VAL A 266 18.12 -1.18 -4.49
CA VAL A 266 17.19 -0.23 -3.93
C VAL A 266 17.95 0.80 -3.07
N VAL A 267 17.57 2.07 -3.23
CA VAL A 267 17.93 3.18 -2.35
C VAL A 267 16.63 3.73 -1.78
N ILE A 268 16.53 3.76 -0.46
CA ILE A 268 15.35 4.26 0.26
C ILE A 268 15.75 5.51 1.01
N THR A 269 15.01 6.62 0.84
CA THR A 269 15.19 7.83 1.64
C THR A 269 13.88 8.15 2.36
N GLN A 270 13.93 8.31 3.67
CA GLN A 270 12.77 8.62 4.50
C GLN A 270 12.96 9.99 5.14
N TYR A 271 11.88 10.75 5.19
CA TYR A 271 11.80 12.04 5.87
C TYR A 271 10.72 11.97 6.94
N ASP A 272 11.05 12.39 8.17
CA ASP A 272 10.01 12.66 9.15
C ASP A 272 9.10 13.78 8.63
N TRP A 273 7.81 13.59 8.87
CA TRP A 273 6.77 14.47 8.39
C TRP A 273 5.70 14.62 9.46
N ALA A 274 5.00 15.76 9.46
CA ALA A 274 3.95 16.08 10.42
C ALA A 274 4.42 16.14 11.90
N ASP A 275 3.62 15.59 12.83
CA ASP A 275 3.86 15.61 14.27
C ASP A 275 3.65 14.21 14.92
N PRO A 276 4.12 13.95 16.15
CA PRO A 276 4.08 12.62 16.77
C PRO A 276 2.70 12.04 17.07
N LYS A 277 1.64 12.84 16.94
CA LYS A 277 0.23 12.45 17.15
C LYS A 277 -0.54 12.35 15.84
N ALA A 278 0.04 12.81 14.73
CA ALA A 278 -0.51 12.67 13.40
C ALA A 278 -0.14 11.30 12.79
N TYR A 279 -0.99 10.82 11.88
CA TYR A 279 -0.61 9.85 10.87
C TYR A 279 -0.91 10.42 9.50
N LEU A 280 -0.40 9.80 8.44
CA LEU A 280 -0.64 10.22 7.07
C LEU A 280 -1.22 9.07 6.29
N HIS A 281 -2.25 9.31 5.51
CA HIS A 281 -2.90 8.28 4.71
C HIS A 281 -2.31 8.24 3.31
N ASP A 282 -2.26 9.37 2.62
CA ASP A 282 -1.72 9.48 1.28
C ASP A 282 -0.78 10.68 1.16
N GLU A 283 -0.13 10.75 0.02
CA GLU A 283 0.73 11.82 -0.44
C GLU A 283 0.50 12.08 -1.92
N ILE A 284 1.05 13.19 -2.41
CA ILE A 284 1.19 13.46 -3.82
C ILE A 284 2.49 14.16 -4.14
N SER A 285 3.21 13.59 -5.11
CA SER A 285 4.50 14.11 -5.57
C SER A 285 4.43 14.81 -6.93
N THR A 286 3.47 14.47 -7.81
CA THR A 286 3.27 15.06 -9.15
C THR A 286 1.92 14.63 -9.74
N ASP A 287 1.49 15.20 -10.87
CA ASP A 287 0.31 14.70 -11.61
C ASP A 287 0.63 13.32 -12.22
N LYS A 288 -0.20 12.31 -11.97
CA LYS A 288 -0.04 10.94 -12.48
C LYS A 288 0.07 10.89 -14.02
N ARG A 289 -0.56 11.84 -14.73
CA ARG A 289 -0.53 11.94 -16.21
C ARG A 289 0.77 12.58 -16.71
N ASN A 290 1.46 13.32 -15.86
CA ASN A 290 2.72 14.00 -16.19
C ASN A 290 3.72 13.88 -15.02
N PRO A 291 4.59 12.86 -15.02
CA PRO A 291 5.51 12.61 -13.91
C PRO A 291 6.60 13.69 -13.75
N THR A 292 6.69 14.65 -14.68
CA THR A 292 7.69 15.74 -14.65
C THR A 292 7.12 17.08 -14.17
N LEU A 293 5.81 17.17 -13.92
CA LEU A 293 5.12 18.43 -13.62
C LEU A 293 5.71 19.14 -12.40
N ASN A 294 6.06 18.37 -11.35
CA ASN A 294 6.51 18.89 -10.06
C ASN A 294 7.95 18.44 -9.73
N ALA A 295 8.84 18.46 -10.72
CA ALA A 295 10.25 18.09 -10.56
C ALA A 295 10.92 18.86 -9.42
N ASN A 296 11.53 18.12 -8.47
CA ASN A 296 12.14 18.60 -7.23
C ASN A 296 11.20 19.44 -6.34
N GLY A 297 9.90 19.38 -6.60
CA GLY A 297 8.90 20.19 -5.95
C GLY A 297 8.46 19.64 -4.59
N LEU A 298 7.56 20.40 -3.98
CA LEU A 298 6.97 20.07 -2.68
C LEU A 298 6.06 18.85 -2.80
N ILE A 299 6.05 18.03 -1.75
CA ILE A 299 5.16 16.88 -1.58
C ILE A 299 4.09 17.25 -0.57
N TYR A 300 2.84 16.90 -0.87
CA TYR A 300 1.67 17.24 -0.03
C TYR A 300 1.00 15.97 0.47
N GLY A 301 0.62 15.95 1.75
CA GLY A 301 0.08 14.77 2.41
C GLY A 301 -1.36 14.94 2.83
N SER A 302 -2.04 13.83 3.12
CA SER A 302 -3.37 13.80 3.73
C SER A 302 -3.30 13.10 5.08
N PRO A 303 -3.56 13.79 6.20
CA PRO A 303 -3.55 13.17 7.53
C PRO A 303 -4.84 12.40 7.86
N GLU A 304 -5.81 12.40 6.94
CA GLU A 304 -7.12 11.77 7.08
C GLU A 304 -7.75 12.12 8.43
N GLU A 305 -7.91 11.15 9.34
CA GLU A 305 -8.61 11.34 10.60
C GLU A 305 -7.80 12.16 11.63
N SER A 306 -6.51 12.39 11.39
CA SER A 306 -5.65 12.90 12.46
C SER A 306 -5.52 14.42 12.57
N ARG A 307 -5.66 15.21 11.49
CA ARG A 307 -5.44 16.68 11.49
C ARG A 307 -6.27 17.44 10.45
N ASP A 308 -6.59 18.70 10.74
CA ASP A 308 -7.25 19.65 9.81
C ASP A 308 -6.29 20.41 8.88
N ALA A 309 -5.39 19.70 8.20
CA ALA A 309 -4.37 20.32 7.36
C ALA A 309 -3.81 19.38 6.29
N LEU A 310 -3.12 19.92 5.29
CA LEU A 310 -2.20 19.18 4.43
C LEU A 310 -0.77 19.41 4.95
N PRO A 311 -0.07 18.39 5.48
CA PRO A 311 1.36 18.50 5.72
C PRO A 311 2.10 18.61 4.38
N VAL A 312 3.23 19.31 4.39
CA VAL A 312 4.04 19.63 3.21
C VAL A 312 5.50 19.29 3.50
N LEU A 313 6.18 18.63 2.56
CA LEU A 313 7.60 18.31 2.62
C LEU A 313 8.31 18.98 1.44
N ASP A 314 9.39 19.72 1.73
CA ASP A 314 10.40 20.12 0.76
C ASP A 314 11.55 19.09 0.82
N PRO A 315 11.62 18.12 -0.10
CA PRO A 315 12.63 17.08 -0.05
C PRO A 315 14.05 17.58 -0.39
N VAL A 316 14.17 18.74 -1.04
CA VAL A 316 15.47 19.33 -1.40
C VAL A 316 16.10 20.01 -0.18
N LYS A 317 15.28 20.70 0.61
CA LYS A 317 15.73 21.41 1.81
C LYS A 317 15.59 20.61 3.10
N ALA A 318 14.94 19.45 3.03
CA ALA A 318 14.57 18.64 4.20
C ALA A 318 13.79 19.48 5.24
N THR A 319 12.80 20.26 4.79
CA THR A 319 11.94 21.09 5.67
C THR A 319 10.48 20.70 5.52
N THR A 320 9.69 20.89 6.58
CA THR A 320 8.25 20.60 6.60
C THR A 320 7.42 21.85 6.89
N ASN A 321 6.18 21.84 6.43
CA ASN A 321 5.20 22.90 6.72
C ASN A 321 3.77 22.31 6.70
N TRP A 322 2.76 23.14 6.93
CA TRP A 322 1.35 22.77 6.91
C TRP A 322 0.51 23.80 6.14
N VAL A 323 -0.45 23.31 5.36
CA VAL A 323 -1.53 24.11 4.79
C VAL A 323 -2.78 23.81 5.59
N LYS A 324 -3.30 24.81 6.31
CA LYS A 324 -4.57 24.67 7.04
C LYS A 324 -5.71 24.46 6.05
N VAL A 325 -6.57 23.47 6.31
CA VAL A 325 -7.77 23.21 5.51
C VAL A 325 -8.99 23.71 6.29
N PRO A 326 -9.78 24.64 5.72
CA PRO A 326 -11.01 25.08 6.37
C PRO A 326 -12.15 24.10 6.13
N TYR A 327 -13.13 24.10 7.03
CA TYR A 327 -14.48 23.58 6.80
C TYR A 327 -15.47 24.73 6.86
N ARG A 328 -16.64 24.56 6.26
CA ARG A 328 -17.62 25.63 6.04
C ARG A 328 -18.52 25.84 7.26
N ASP A 329 -19.04 24.74 7.82
CA ASP A 329 -20.12 24.78 8.78
C ASP A 329 -19.57 24.52 10.21
N PRO A 330 -19.79 25.40 11.22
CA PRO A 330 -19.20 25.26 12.56
C PRO A 330 -19.58 23.98 13.32
N ASP A 331 -20.67 23.32 12.93
CA ASP A 331 -21.17 22.06 13.47
C ASP A 331 -20.68 20.83 12.69
N THR A 332 -19.75 21.02 11.74
CA THR A 332 -19.08 19.92 11.04
C THR A 332 -18.54 18.94 12.08
N PRO A 333 -18.88 17.64 12.03
CA PRO A 333 -18.48 16.70 13.06
C PRO A 333 -16.96 16.49 13.12
N GLY A 334 -16.41 16.50 14.34
CA GLY A 334 -15.04 16.07 14.62
C GLY A 334 -14.92 14.57 14.87
N GLN A 335 -13.75 14.16 15.38
CA GLN A 335 -13.48 12.76 15.73
C GLN A 335 -14.18 12.31 17.02
N PRO A 336 -14.63 11.03 17.09
CA PRO A 336 -15.15 10.47 18.34
C PRO A 336 -14.06 10.38 19.40
N LYS A 337 -14.46 10.45 20.67
CA LYS A 337 -13.55 10.22 21.80
C LYS A 337 -13.15 8.73 21.88
N PRO A 338 -11.94 8.42 22.37
CA PRO A 338 -11.54 7.05 22.70
C PRO A 338 -12.56 6.37 23.61
N LEU A 339 -12.84 5.08 23.36
CA LEU A 339 -13.70 4.29 24.27
C LEU A 339 -13.00 4.01 25.60
N GLU A 340 -11.69 3.80 25.55
CA GLU A 340 -10.84 3.43 26.67
C GLU A 340 -9.44 4.03 26.50
N ALA A 341 -8.73 4.21 27.62
CA ALA A 341 -7.36 4.73 27.63
C ALA A 341 -6.38 3.86 26.81
N SER A 342 -5.45 4.54 26.11
CA SER A 342 -4.36 3.92 25.34
C SER A 342 -3.05 3.84 26.14
N THR A 343 -2.20 2.87 25.79
CA THR A 343 -0.87 2.68 26.41
C THR A 343 0.04 3.91 26.27
N PHE A 344 -0.10 4.68 25.19
CA PHE A 344 0.82 5.76 24.84
C PHE A 344 0.33 7.14 25.29
N TRP A 345 -0.98 7.39 25.21
CA TRP A 345 -1.58 8.71 25.37
C TRP A 345 -2.64 8.76 26.48
N GLY A 346 -2.90 7.65 27.18
CA GLY A 346 -3.95 7.59 28.19
C GLY A 346 -5.31 7.90 27.56
N GLU A 347 -6.08 8.78 28.20
CA GLU A 347 -7.41 9.22 27.77
C GLU A 347 -7.38 10.37 26.73
N GLU A 348 -6.20 10.90 26.40
CA GLU A 348 -6.07 12.01 25.45
C GLU A 348 -6.61 11.62 24.06
N SER A 349 -7.45 12.46 23.44
CA SER A 349 -7.87 12.30 22.04
C SER A 349 -6.84 12.94 21.12
N ILE A 350 -6.05 12.13 20.41
CA ILE A 350 -4.94 12.64 19.56
C ILE A 350 -5.33 12.98 18.12
N TRP A 351 -6.49 12.49 17.68
CA TRP A 351 -7.09 12.79 16.37
C TRP A 351 -8.16 13.85 16.54
N ASP A 352 -8.05 14.95 15.81
CA ASP A 352 -8.85 16.16 16.03
C ASP A 352 -9.46 16.73 14.74
N THR A 353 -9.44 15.97 13.64
CA THR A 353 -9.95 16.47 12.37
C THR A 353 -11.47 16.63 12.35
N HIS A 354 -11.92 17.67 11.66
CA HIS A 354 -13.25 17.88 11.13
C HIS A 354 -13.28 17.68 9.60
N VAL A 355 -12.15 17.88 8.90
CA VAL A 355 -12.10 17.85 7.43
C VAL A 355 -11.77 16.49 6.81
N THR A 356 -11.20 15.54 7.55
CA THR A 356 -10.92 14.17 7.08
C THR A 356 -10.28 14.09 5.68
N VAL A 357 -9.26 14.92 5.48
CA VAL A 357 -8.63 15.15 4.17
C VAL A 357 -8.04 13.86 3.60
N HIS A 358 -8.28 13.58 2.32
CA HIS A 358 -7.89 12.32 1.70
C HIS A 358 -7.48 12.51 0.23
N ASN A 359 -6.55 11.65 -0.23
CA ASN A 359 -6.10 11.52 -1.62
C ASN A 359 -5.86 12.85 -2.37
N PRO A 360 -4.87 13.65 -1.96
CA PRO A 360 -4.52 14.86 -2.70
C PRO A 360 -3.96 14.49 -4.07
N MET A 361 -4.30 15.22 -5.12
CA MET A 361 -3.83 14.98 -6.50
C MET A 361 -3.49 16.29 -7.17
N PHE A 362 -2.37 16.33 -7.91
CA PHE A 362 -2.06 17.47 -8.76
C PHE A 362 -2.93 17.45 -10.01
N GLY A 363 -3.54 18.60 -10.31
CA GLY A 363 -4.02 18.90 -11.66
C GLY A 363 -2.86 19.34 -12.55
N GLY A 364 -3.07 19.31 -13.87
CA GLY A 364 -2.05 19.66 -14.87
C GLY A 364 -1.57 21.12 -14.81
N ASP A 365 -2.25 21.98 -14.06
CA ASP A 365 -1.90 23.38 -13.81
C ASP A 365 -1.07 23.58 -12.51
N GLY A 366 -0.80 22.51 -11.79
CA GLY A 366 -0.04 22.51 -10.54
C GLY A 366 -0.86 22.83 -9.27
N ARG A 367 -2.20 22.92 -9.37
CA ARG A 367 -3.07 23.00 -8.17
C ARG A 367 -3.32 21.62 -7.59
N LEU A 368 -3.60 21.58 -6.29
CA LEU A 368 -3.83 20.36 -5.53
C LEU A 368 -5.31 20.20 -5.25
N TRP A 369 -5.90 19.13 -5.78
CA TRP A 369 -7.30 18.77 -5.57
C TRP A 369 -7.35 17.64 -4.56
N PHE A 370 -8.28 17.68 -3.61
CA PHE A 370 -8.35 16.68 -2.56
C PHE A 370 -9.76 16.47 -2.06
N THR A 371 -10.01 15.30 -1.49
CA THR A 371 -11.24 15.00 -0.76
C THR A 371 -11.19 15.68 0.60
N SER A 372 -12.26 16.35 1.01
CA SER A 372 -12.39 17.06 2.29
C SER A 372 -13.86 17.15 2.73
N ARG A 373 -14.15 16.85 3.99
CA ARG A 373 -15.43 17.18 4.63
C ARG A 373 -15.53 18.69 4.82
N LEU A 374 -16.63 19.27 4.34
CA LEU A 374 -16.88 20.71 4.42
C LEU A 374 -18.02 21.04 5.39
N ARG A 375 -18.92 20.08 5.60
CA ARG A 375 -20.20 20.24 6.29
C ARG A 375 -20.69 18.93 6.88
N GLY A 376 -21.81 19.01 7.62
CA GLY A 376 -22.60 17.84 8.01
C GLY A 376 -23.12 17.02 6.80
N PRO A 377 -23.61 15.79 7.05
CA PRO A 377 -23.87 14.83 5.99
C PRO A 377 -25.05 15.16 5.09
N ASP A 378 -25.99 16.02 5.51
CA ASP A 378 -27.20 16.31 4.74
C ASP A 378 -26.90 17.20 3.53
N ASN A 379 -27.34 16.75 2.35
CA ASN A 379 -27.11 17.49 1.12
C ASN A 379 -28.08 18.66 0.94
N PRO A 380 -27.70 19.68 0.13
CA PRO A 380 -28.61 20.70 -0.37
C PRO A 380 -29.83 20.13 -1.12
N ALA A 381 -30.92 20.91 -1.19
CA ALA A 381 -32.14 20.50 -1.88
C ALA A 381 -31.94 20.14 -3.36
N TRP A 382 -30.99 20.81 -4.03
CA TRP A 382 -30.69 20.56 -5.45
C TRP A 382 -29.96 19.22 -5.71
N CYS A 383 -29.53 18.50 -4.68
CA CYS A 383 -29.02 17.13 -4.79
C CYS A 383 -30.13 16.06 -4.67
N LYS A 384 -31.29 16.44 -4.15
CA LYS A 384 -32.36 15.53 -3.69
C LYS A 384 -33.43 15.33 -4.78
N ALA A 385 -34.32 14.37 -4.51
CA ALA A 385 -35.48 14.13 -5.36
C ALA A 385 -36.32 15.42 -5.49
N GLY A 386 -36.82 15.68 -6.70
CA GLY A 386 -37.55 16.93 -7.03
C GLY A 386 -36.66 18.06 -7.55
N SER A 387 -35.33 17.90 -7.54
CA SER A 387 -34.39 18.86 -8.14
C SER A 387 -34.45 18.91 -9.67
N SER A 388 -34.09 20.05 -10.24
CA SER A 388 -33.89 20.22 -11.69
C SER A 388 -32.52 19.75 -12.18
N HIS A 389 -31.56 19.47 -11.28
CA HIS A 389 -30.22 19.01 -11.64
C HIS A 389 -30.30 17.66 -12.39
N PRO A 390 -29.67 17.48 -13.57
CA PRO A 390 -29.79 16.27 -14.38
C PRO A 390 -29.51 14.99 -13.60
N SER A 391 -28.39 14.94 -12.87
CA SER A 391 -28.03 13.77 -12.06
C SER A 391 -29.02 13.48 -10.93
N ALA A 392 -29.61 14.50 -10.31
CA ALA A 392 -30.56 14.33 -9.21
C ALA A 392 -31.93 13.81 -9.66
N LYS A 393 -32.31 14.06 -10.93
CA LYS A 393 -33.51 13.48 -11.53
C LYS A 393 -33.39 11.96 -11.72
N ILE A 394 -32.17 11.48 -11.98
CA ILE A 394 -31.90 10.07 -12.26
C ILE A 394 -31.56 9.31 -10.97
N ALA A 395 -30.67 9.85 -10.15
CA ALA A 395 -30.17 9.21 -8.94
C ALA A 395 -30.02 10.24 -7.80
N PRO A 396 -31.11 10.66 -7.14
CA PRO A 396 -31.03 11.66 -6.08
C PRO A 396 -30.18 11.17 -4.90
N VAL A 397 -29.36 12.06 -4.34
CA VAL A 397 -28.45 11.76 -3.23
C VAL A 397 -28.79 12.65 -2.05
N ALA A 398 -29.35 12.06 -0.99
CA ALA A 398 -29.79 12.81 0.19
C ALA A 398 -28.64 13.24 1.10
N ARG A 399 -27.52 12.49 1.08
CA ARG A 399 -26.40 12.66 2.01
C ARG A 399 -25.05 12.44 1.34
N SER A 400 -24.02 13.16 1.78
CA SER A 400 -22.61 12.93 1.42
C SER A 400 -21.70 13.13 2.63
N GLY A 401 -20.63 12.32 2.74
CA GLY A 401 -19.73 12.35 3.90
C GLY A 401 -18.55 13.30 3.75
N ARG A 402 -17.90 13.28 2.58
CA ARG A 402 -16.78 14.16 2.20
C ARG A 402 -17.02 14.72 0.80
N GLN A 403 -16.60 15.96 0.58
CA GLN A 403 -16.72 16.68 -0.69
C GLN A 403 -15.33 17.00 -1.24
N LEU A 404 -15.22 17.94 -2.18
CA LEU A 404 -13.94 18.31 -2.78
C LEU A 404 -13.42 19.65 -2.24
N ALA A 405 -12.10 19.82 -2.29
CA ALA A 405 -11.44 21.10 -2.11
C ALA A 405 -10.25 21.20 -3.05
N VAL A 406 -9.83 22.43 -3.35
CA VAL A 406 -8.65 22.71 -4.16
C VAL A 406 -7.76 23.73 -3.46
N TYR A 407 -6.47 23.42 -3.35
CA TYR A 407 -5.44 24.32 -2.86
C TYR A 407 -4.60 24.81 -4.04
N ASP A 408 -4.41 26.12 -4.14
CA ASP A 408 -3.50 26.73 -5.10
C ASP A 408 -2.20 27.15 -4.39
N PRO A 409 -1.06 26.47 -4.65
CA PRO A 409 0.22 26.82 -4.06
C PRO A 409 0.68 28.25 -4.36
N LYS A 410 0.24 28.86 -5.46
CA LYS A 410 0.65 30.22 -5.85
C LYS A 410 -0.03 31.27 -4.99
N THR A 411 -1.34 31.14 -4.79
CA THR A 411 -2.14 32.09 -4.00
C THR A 411 -2.25 31.71 -2.53
N LYS A 412 -1.88 30.47 -2.18
CA LYS A 412 -2.01 29.85 -0.85
C LYS A 412 -3.47 29.80 -0.35
N LYS A 413 -4.43 29.75 -1.28
CA LYS A 413 -5.86 29.70 -0.98
C LYS A 413 -6.38 28.27 -1.10
N VAL A 414 -7.25 27.89 -0.16
CA VAL A 414 -8.07 26.67 -0.26
C VAL A 414 -9.49 27.08 -0.61
N ASP A 415 -10.01 26.56 -1.71
CA ASP A 415 -11.39 26.70 -2.14
C ASP A 415 -12.17 25.40 -1.89
N LEU A 416 -13.35 25.54 -1.29
CA LEU A 416 -14.22 24.43 -0.90
C LEU A 416 -15.30 24.21 -1.96
N ILE A 417 -15.48 22.96 -2.39
CA ILE A 417 -16.37 22.59 -3.51
C ILE A 417 -17.43 21.62 -2.99
N ASP A 418 -18.64 22.12 -2.78
CA ASP A 418 -19.75 21.35 -2.20
C ASP A 418 -20.35 20.36 -3.21
N THR A 419 -19.84 19.13 -3.20
CA THR A 419 -20.36 18.03 -4.02
C THR A 419 -21.57 17.34 -3.38
N CYS A 420 -22.53 16.90 -4.20
CA CYS A 420 -23.67 16.10 -3.75
C CYS A 420 -23.29 14.66 -3.42
N TYR A 421 -22.26 14.13 -4.05
CA TYR A 421 -21.78 12.77 -3.84
C TYR A 421 -20.62 12.75 -2.85
N SER A 422 -20.49 11.66 -2.10
CA SER A 422 -19.33 11.41 -1.24
C SER A 422 -18.08 11.18 -2.09
N THR A 423 -16.94 11.62 -1.58
CA THR A 423 -15.63 11.49 -2.24
C THR A 423 -14.61 10.73 -1.36
N HIS A 424 -13.64 10.08 -2.02
CA HIS A 424 -12.56 9.31 -1.39
C HIS A 424 -11.28 9.41 -2.24
N HIS A 425 -11.14 8.58 -3.27
CA HIS A 425 -10.08 8.72 -4.28
C HIS A 425 -10.57 9.60 -5.43
N LEU A 426 -9.66 10.34 -6.05
CA LEU A 426 -9.93 11.20 -7.19
C LEU A 426 -8.82 11.09 -8.22
N LEU A 427 -9.18 11.18 -9.51
CA LEU A 427 -8.23 11.12 -10.61
C LEU A 427 -8.71 11.99 -11.76
N PHE A 428 -7.75 12.61 -12.44
CA PHE A 428 -8.00 13.41 -13.62
C PHE A 428 -8.06 12.54 -14.88
N ALA A 429 -9.10 12.73 -15.69
CA ALA A 429 -9.16 12.18 -17.04
C ALA A 429 -8.16 12.91 -17.97
N GLU A 430 -7.67 12.20 -18.99
CA GLU A 430 -6.94 12.79 -20.12
C GLU A 430 -7.94 13.30 -21.18
N ASP A 431 -8.85 14.19 -20.79
CA ASP A 431 -9.87 14.79 -21.67
C ASP A 431 -9.72 16.32 -21.78
N ALA A 432 -10.52 16.94 -22.65
CA ALA A 432 -10.43 18.38 -22.94
C ALA A 432 -10.82 19.29 -21.75
N ASP A 433 -11.50 18.74 -20.75
CA ASP A 433 -12.03 19.50 -19.60
C ASP A 433 -11.25 19.22 -18.32
N ASN A 434 -10.23 18.36 -18.36
CA ASN A 434 -9.57 17.81 -17.17
C ASN A 434 -10.62 17.35 -16.14
N THR A 435 -11.56 16.51 -16.58
CA THR A 435 -12.64 16.01 -15.72
C THR A 435 -12.04 15.27 -14.53
N LEU A 436 -12.43 15.69 -13.33
CA LEU A 436 -12.01 15.06 -12.08
C LEU A 436 -13.06 14.03 -11.67
N TRP A 437 -12.75 12.75 -11.83
CA TRP A 437 -13.60 11.65 -11.38
C TRP A 437 -13.31 11.30 -9.93
N THR A 438 -14.32 10.79 -9.23
CA THR A 438 -14.21 10.48 -7.80
C THR A 438 -14.81 9.11 -7.48
N SER A 439 -14.19 8.44 -6.52
CA SER A 439 -14.79 7.32 -5.81
C SER A 439 -15.40 7.80 -4.49
N SER A 440 -16.22 6.99 -3.84
CA SER A 440 -16.91 7.34 -2.61
C SER A 440 -16.34 6.65 -1.36
N GLY A 441 -15.38 5.74 -1.53
CA GLY A 441 -14.87 4.88 -0.48
C GLY A 441 -15.61 3.55 -0.35
N GLY A 442 -16.42 3.20 -1.35
CA GLY A 442 -17.17 1.95 -1.41
C GLY A 442 -18.65 2.05 -1.00
N GLY A 443 -19.15 3.23 -0.58
CA GLY A 443 -20.56 3.45 -0.22
C GLY A 443 -21.29 4.51 -1.07
N GLY A 444 -22.59 4.73 -0.88
CA GLY A 444 -23.31 5.87 -1.48
C GLY A 444 -23.90 5.68 -2.89
N GLY A 445 -23.62 4.57 -3.58
CA GLY A 445 -24.43 4.10 -4.71
C GLY A 445 -24.40 4.91 -6.02
N VAL A 446 -23.43 5.83 -6.15
CA VAL A 446 -23.20 6.66 -7.35
C VAL A 446 -21.71 6.90 -7.57
N VAL A 447 -21.33 7.27 -8.79
CA VAL A 447 -19.99 7.75 -9.16
C VAL A 447 -20.10 9.20 -9.63
N GLY A 448 -19.30 10.09 -9.05
CA GLY A 448 -19.36 11.53 -9.30
C GLY A 448 -18.14 12.07 -10.05
N TRP A 449 -18.35 13.17 -10.76
CA TRP A 449 -17.29 13.92 -11.44
C TRP A 449 -17.48 15.43 -11.32
N LEU A 450 -16.38 16.15 -11.47
CA LEU A 450 -16.32 17.60 -11.52
C LEU A 450 -15.64 18.05 -12.83
N ASN A 451 -16.32 18.89 -13.60
CA ASN A 451 -15.73 19.63 -14.71
C ASN A 451 -14.93 20.81 -14.15
N THR A 452 -13.60 20.67 -14.10
CA THR A 452 -12.73 21.65 -13.46
C THR A 452 -12.69 22.98 -14.21
N LYS A 453 -12.87 22.96 -15.53
CA LYS A 453 -12.97 24.17 -16.35
C LYS A 453 -14.22 24.99 -16.03
N VAL A 454 -15.38 24.36 -15.88
CA VAL A 454 -16.61 25.04 -15.46
C VAL A 454 -16.45 25.60 -14.04
N TRP A 455 -15.84 24.83 -13.13
CA TRP A 455 -15.49 25.33 -11.80
C TRP A 455 -14.62 26.59 -11.88
N ASP A 456 -13.53 26.55 -12.64
CA ASP A 456 -12.62 27.70 -12.75
C ASP A 456 -13.29 28.94 -13.33
N GLN A 457 -14.18 28.76 -14.30
CA GLN A 457 -14.89 29.85 -14.95
C GLN A 457 -15.98 30.47 -14.07
N THR A 458 -16.67 29.65 -13.26
CA THR A 458 -17.93 30.06 -12.62
C THR A 458 -17.87 30.07 -11.10
N HIS A 459 -16.97 29.29 -10.51
CA HIS A 459 -16.92 28.94 -9.08
C HIS A 459 -18.27 28.42 -8.56
N ASP A 460 -19.08 27.83 -9.44
CA ASP A 460 -20.40 27.28 -9.13
C ASP A 460 -20.33 25.76 -9.07
N ALA A 461 -20.28 25.22 -7.85
CA ALA A 461 -20.18 23.79 -7.62
C ALA A 461 -21.39 23.03 -8.20
N GLN A 462 -22.60 23.61 -8.16
CA GLN A 462 -23.81 22.97 -8.68
C GLN A 462 -23.74 22.82 -10.21
N LYS A 463 -23.17 23.80 -10.92
CA LYS A 463 -23.00 23.72 -12.37
C LYS A 463 -21.82 22.86 -12.81
N ALA A 464 -20.75 22.81 -12.01
CA ALA A 464 -19.52 22.14 -12.37
C ALA A 464 -19.56 20.61 -12.18
N GLN A 465 -20.54 20.07 -11.44
CA GLN A 465 -20.54 18.66 -11.06
C GLN A 465 -21.63 17.84 -11.72
N GLY A 466 -21.45 16.52 -11.69
CA GLY A 466 -22.50 15.56 -11.99
C GLY A 466 -22.20 14.20 -11.37
N TRP A 467 -23.19 13.32 -11.39
CA TRP A 467 -23.02 11.93 -10.94
C TRP A 467 -23.95 10.98 -11.71
N THR A 468 -23.66 9.69 -11.60
CA THR A 468 -24.46 8.63 -12.20
C THR A 468 -24.55 7.41 -11.30
N ALA A 469 -25.67 6.69 -11.38
CA ALA A 469 -25.77 5.34 -10.86
C ALA A 469 -24.93 4.36 -11.71
N LEU A 470 -24.54 3.25 -11.10
CA LEU A 470 -23.91 2.12 -11.78
C LEU A 470 -25.00 1.15 -12.27
N VAL A 471 -25.18 1.06 -13.59
CA VAL A 471 -26.28 0.33 -14.22
C VAL A 471 -25.72 -0.69 -15.21
N LEU A 472 -26.01 -1.97 -14.97
CA LEU A 472 -25.70 -3.05 -15.90
C LEU A 472 -26.75 -3.11 -17.01
N ASP A 473 -26.30 -3.06 -18.26
CA ASP A 473 -27.12 -3.35 -19.46
C ASP A 473 -27.53 -4.83 -19.43
N THR A 474 -28.58 -5.14 -18.69
CA THR A 474 -28.98 -6.52 -18.37
C THR A 474 -29.85 -7.09 -19.48
N ASN A 475 -30.53 -6.23 -20.22
CA ASN A 475 -31.31 -6.63 -21.39
C ASN A 475 -30.43 -6.81 -22.65
N GLY A 476 -29.22 -6.25 -22.65
CA GLY A 476 -28.17 -6.47 -23.65
C GLY A 476 -28.30 -5.64 -24.92
N ASN A 477 -29.05 -4.54 -24.91
CA ASN A 477 -29.34 -3.74 -26.10
C ASN A 477 -28.31 -2.62 -26.38
N GLY A 478 -27.32 -2.45 -25.50
CA GLY A 478 -26.25 -1.46 -25.63
C GLY A 478 -26.65 -0.04 -25.24
N LYS A 479 -27.79 0.15 -24.59
CA LYS A 479 -28.30 1.45 -24.13
C LYS A 479 -28.69 1.33 -22.66
N ARG A 480 -28.60 2.46 -21.94
CA ARG A 480 -29.14 2.54 -20.59
C ARG A 480 -30.64 2.73 -20.67
N ASP A 481 -31.37 1.72 -20.23
CA ASP A 481 -32.81 1.72 -20.11
C ASP A 481 -33.25 2.10 -18.69
N PRO A 482 -34.56 2.30 -18.44
CA PRO A 482 -35.07 2.29 -17.07
C PRO A 482 -34.57 1.04 -16.34
N TYR A 483 -33.98 1.21 -15.16
CA TYR A 483 -33.42 0.11 -14.40
C TYR A 483 -34.31 -0.23 -13.19
N GLU A 484 -34.24 -1.48 -12.76
CA GLU A 484 -34.77 -1.86 -11.45
C GLU A 484 -33.84 -1.34 -10.35
N GLU A 485 -34.42 -0.62 -9.40
CA GLU A 485 -33.73 -0.15 -8.22
C GLU A 485 -33.40 -1.31 -7.27
N VAL A 486 -32.26 -1.18 -6.60
CA VAL A 486 -31.85 -2.05 -5.49
C VAL A 486 -31.47 -1.19 -4.30
N ASP A 487 -31.74 -1.69 -3.10
CA ASP A 487 -31.39 -1.00 -1.86
C ASP A 487 -29.89 -0.70 -1.80
N GLN A 488 -29.54 0.58 -1.73
CA GLN A 488 -28.15 1.07 -1.68
C GLN A 488 -27.61 1.07 -0.23
N ASN A 489 -27.68 -0.09 0.42
CA ASN A 489 -27.46 -0.24 1.87
C ASN A 489 -26.03 -0.67 2.21
N VAL A 490 -25.02 -0.02 1.62
CA VAL A 490 -23.62 -0.30 1.98
C VAL A 490 -23.27 0.36 3.32
N ALA A 491 -22.97 -0.47 4.32
CA ALA A 491 -22.52 0.01 5.62
C ALA A 491 -21.14 0.66 5.49
N THR A 492 -21.00 1.85 6.06
CA THR A 492 -19.75 2.65 6.03
C THR A 492 -19.32 3.06 7.43
N THR A 493 -18.03 3.34 7.59
CA THR A 493 -17.48 4.00 8.77
C THR A 493 -17.91 5.47 8.82
N ALA A 494 -17.62 6.17 9.93
CA ALA A 494 -17.82 7.62 10.02
C ALA A 494 -17.04 8.43 8.95
N THR A 495 -16.01 7.82 8.35
CA THR A 495 -15.17 8.43 7.30
C THR A 495 -15.75 8.20 5.90
N GLY A 496 -16.79 7.37 5.79
CA GLY A 496 -17.47 7.01 4.54
C GLY A 496 -16.91 5.76 3.85
N GLU A 497 -15.87 5.14 4.41
CA GLU A 497 -15.29 3.90 3.87
C GLU A 497 -16.20 2.69 4.14
N ALA A 498 -16.42 1.84 3.13
CA ALA A 498 -17.28 0.67 3.27
C ALA A 498 -16.69 -0.41 4.18
N LEU A 499 -17.56 -1.11 4.91
CA LEU A 499 -17.20 -2.20 5.82
C LEU A 499 -17.03 -3.57 5.14
N GLY A 500 -17.14 -3.64 3.80
CA GLY A 500 -16.92 -4.89 3.05
C GLY A 500 -17.99 -5.98 3.23
N ASN A 501 -19.15 -5.66 3.80
CA ASN A 501 -20.18 -6.66 4.12
C ASN A 501 -21.35 -6.72 3.12
N SER A 502 -21.26 -5.99 2.02
CA SER A 502 -22.34 -5.82 1.04
C SER A 502 -22.05 -6.54 -0.27
N MET A 503 -23.09 -7.13 -0.88
CA MET A 503 -22.98 -7.72 -2.21
C MET A 503 -23.26 -6.66 -3.29
N ALA A 504 -22.40 -6.62 -4.32
CA ALA A 504 -22.51 -5.69 -5.44
C ALA A 504 -23.77 -5.90 -6.29
N LEU A 505 -24.16 -7.16 -6.49
CA LEU A 505 -25.30 -7.56 -7.32
C LEU A 505 -26.27 -8.45 -6.51
N PRO A 506 -27.06 -7.87 -5.59
CA PRO A 506 -27.95 -8.65 -4.72
C PRO A 506 -29.17 -9.22 -5.48
N LYS A 507 -29.56 -8.57 -6.59
CA LYS A 507 -30.68 -8.97 -7.44
C LYS A 507 -30.39 -8.56 -8.89
N ILE A 508 -30.83 -9.39 -9.84
CA ILE A 508 -30.89 -9.06 -11.28
C ILE A 508 -32.32 -8.61 -11.60
N ALA A 509 -32.46 -7.64 -12.51
CA ALA A 509 -33.75 -7.15 -12.96
C ALA A 509 -34.67 -8.30 -13.41
N SER A 510 -35.91 -8.30 -12.90
CA SER A 510 -36.94 -9.27 -13.24
C SER A 510 -37.70 -8.93 -14.53
N ASP A 511 -37.85 -7.64 -14.83
CA ASP A 511 -38.43 -7.16 -16.08
C ASP A 511 -37.37 -7.19 -17.20
N PRO A 512 -37.57 -7.97 -18.28
CA PRO A 512 -36.60 -8.07 -19.38
C PRO A 512 -36.43 -6.78 -20.18
N LYS A 513 -37.26 -5.76 -19.95
CA LYS A 513 -37.12 -4.41 -20.54
C LYS A 513 -36.34 -3.45 -19.65
N LYS A 514 -35.87 -3.90 -18.49
CA LYS A 514 -35.15 -3.07 -17.53
C LYS A 514 -33.73 -3.54 -17.32
N ASP A 515 -32.88 -2.57 -17.05
CA ASP A 515 -31.51 -2.80 -16.61
C ASP A 515 -31.42 -3.04 -15.10
N THR A 516 -30.25 -3.43 -14.63
CA THR A 516 -30.01 -3.71 -13.21
C THR A 516 -29.12 -2.64 -12.60
N ARG A 517 -29.57 -1.97 -11.53
CA ARG A 517 -28.69 -1.13 -10.72
C ARG A 517 -27.81 -1.99 -9.82
N LEU A 518 -26.50 -1.67 -9.75
CA LEU A 518 -25.60 -2.27 -8.76
C LEU A 518 -25.82 -1.66 -7.38
N ASN A 519 -25.72 -2.48 -6.33
CA ASN A 519 -25.50 -2.03 -4.95
C ASN A 519 -23.99 -1.90 -4.72
N ALA A 520 -23.37 -0.99 -5.46
CA ALA A 520 -21.92 -0.81 -5.45
C ALA A 520 -21.58 0.68 -5.53
N ALA A 521 -20.41 1.00 -5.01
CA ALA A 521 -19.73 2.24 -5.29
C ALA A 521 -18.22 1.97 -5.31
N PHE A 522 -17.47 2.89 -5.88
CA PHE A 522 -16.04 2.70 -6.05
C PHE A 522 -15.30 2.92 -4.73
N TYR A 523 -14.41 1.99 -4.38
CA TYR A 523 -13.34 2.24 -3.43
C TYR A 523 -12.13 2.81 -4.16
N GLY A 524 -11.37 1.98 -4.87
CA GLY A 524 -10.30 2.43 -5.76
C GLY A 524 -10.87 3.11 -7.00
N LEU A 525 -10.06 3.94 -7.64
CA LEU A 525 -10.43 4.65 -8.86
C LEU A 525 -9.27 4.58 -9.85
N ALA A 526 -9.58 4.31 -11.11
CA ALA A 526 -8.63 4.41 -12.21
C ALA A 526 -9.34 4.88 -13.49
N ILE A 527 -8.60 5.48 -14.42
CA ILE A 527 -9.16 5.99 -15.68
C ILE A 527 -8.39 5.34 -16.83
N GLY A 528 -9.11 4.62 -17.68
CA GLY A 528 -8.57 3.99 -18.87
C GLY A 528 -8.26 5.00 -19.97
N THR A 529 -7.33 4.63 -20.85
CA THR A 529 -6.96 5.43 -22.03
C THR A 529 -8.09 5.53 -23.06
N ASP A 530 -9.12 4.71 -22.93
CA ASP A 530 -10.36 4.74 -23.72
C ASP A 530 -11.47 5.60 -23.10
N GLY A 531 -11.17 6.31 -22.00
CA GLY A 531 -12.13 7.12 -21.25
C GLY A 531 -13.05 6.33 -20.33
N SER A 532 -12.82 5.02 -20.17
CA SER A 532 -13.53 4.21 -19.18
C SER A 532 -13.09 4.56 -17.75
N ILE A 533 -14.03 4.56 -16.82
CA ILE A 533 -13.77 4.79 -15.40
C ILE A 533 -13.86 3.45 -14.68
N TRP A 534 -12.81 3.07 -13.98
CA TRP A 534 -12.74 1.81 -13.25
C TRP A 534 -12.77 2.06 -11.75
N GLY A 535 -13.41 1.15 -11.04
CA GLY A 535 -13.32 1.12 -9.59
C GLY A 535 -13.44 -0.28 -9.02
N SER A 536 -12.79 -0.48 -7.88
CA SER A 536 -12.94 -1.70 -7.10
C SER A 536 -14.18 -1.63 -6.22
N VAL A 537 -14.81 -2.78 -6.02
CA VAL A 537 -15.95 -2.98 -5.11
C VAL A 537 -15.51 -3.92 -4.00
N LEU A 538 -15.46 -3.37 -2.78
CA LEU A 538 -14.99 -4.08 -1.59
C LEU A 538 -15.90 -5.25 -1.20
N GLY A 539 -15.47 -5.98 -0.17
CA GLY A 539 -16.22 -7.05 0.44
C GLY A 539 -16.00 -8.40 -0.20
N PHE A 540 -16.97 -9.30 -0.04
CA PHE A 540 -16.78 -10.71 -0.40
C PHE A 540 -17.82 -11.22 -1.41
N PRO A 541 -17.40 -11.81 -2.56
CA PRO A 541 -16.01 -11.89 -3.04
C PRO A 541 -15.49 -10.57 -3.63
N GLY A 542 -16.37 -9.57 -3.81
CA GLY A 542 -16.04 -8.27 -4.41
C GLY A 542 -15.66 -8.36 -5.89
N GLY A 543 -15.28 -7.23 -6.49
CA GLY A 543 -14.98 -7.19 -7.92
C GLY A 543 -14.45 -5.86 -8.43
N LEU A 544 -14.41 -5.75 -9.75
CA LEU A 544 -14.15 -4.51 -10.47
C LEU A 544 -15.40 -4.09 -11.22
N VAL A 545 -15.65 -2.79 -11.27
CA VAL A 545 -16.65 -2.19 -12.13
C VAL A 545 -15.96 -1.32 -13.15
N ARG A 546 -16.32 -1.49 -14.43
CA ARG A 546 -15.96 -0.59 -15.51
C ARG A 546 -17.19 0.23 -15.90
N LEU A 547 -17.09 1.54 -15.81
CA LEU A 547 -18.13 2.49 -16.18
C LEU A 547 -17.73 3.18 -17.48
N MET A 548 -18.61 3.14 -18.47
CA MET A 548 -18.51 3.96 -19.68
C MET A 548 -19.42 5.17 -19.53
N PRO A 549 -18.89 6.40 -19.42
CA PRO A 549 -19.71 7.59 -19.23
C PRO A 549 -20.69 7.85 -20.39
N GLY A 550 -20.27 7.62 -21.64
CA GLY A 550 -21.04 8.05 -22.81
C GLY A 550 -21.06 9.58 -22.96
N SER A 551 -21.94 10.10 -23.81
CA SER A 551 -21.99 11.53 -24.13
C SER A 551 -22.73 12.39 -23.10
N ASN A 552 -23.66 11.80 -22.34
CA ASN A 552 -24.34 12.45 -21.22
C ASN A 552 -24.29 11.52 -19.99
N PRO A 553 -23.22 11.59 -19.18
CA PRO A 553 -22.93 10.54 -18.20
C PRO A 553 -24.04 10.28 -17.17
N SER A 554 -24.87 11.26 -16.82
CA SER A 554 -26.00 11.03 -15.91
C SER A 554 -27.07 10.11 -16.48
N GLU A 555 -27.26 10.11 -17.80
CA GLU A 555 -28.37 9.42 -18.47
C GLU A 555 -27.90 8.21 -19.30
N THR A 556 -26.68 8.26 -19.86
CA THR A 556 -26.20 7.26 -20.83
C THR A 556 -25.18 6.29 -20.25
N ALA A 557 -24.66 6.53 -19.05
CA ALA A 557 -23.54 5.73 -18.56
C ALA A 557 -23.94 4.29 -18.25
N LEU A 558 -23.17 3.34 -18.76
CA LEU A 558 -23.36 1.90 -18.54
C LEU A 558 -22.16 1.31 -17.79
N ALA A 559 -22.46 0.39 -16.88
CA ALA A 559 -21.49 -0.32 -16.08
C ALA A 559 -21.37 -1.78 -16.54
N GLU A 560 -20.17 -2.32 -16.38
CA GLU A 560 -19.87 -3.75 -16.45
C GLU A 560 -19.32 -4.16 -15.07
N TYR A 561 -19.71 -5.33 -14.59
CA TYR A 561 -19.20 -5.88 -13.32
C TYR A 561 -18.42 -7.16 -13.57
N TYR A 562 -17.22 -7.23 -13.01
CA TYR A 562 -16.30 -8.36 -13.07
C TYR A 562 -15.98 -8.80 -11.64
N GLU A 563 -16.66 -9.85 -11.21
CA GLU A 563 -16.46 -10.41 -9.88
C GLU A 563 -15.11 -11.13 -9.82
N VAL A 564 -14.36 -10.97 -8.72
CA VAL A 564 -13.14 -11.74 -8.52
C VAL A 564 -13.50 -13.23 -8.52
N PRO A 565 -12.77 -14.11 -9.25
CA PRO A 565 -13.17 -15.50 -9.36
C PRO A 565 -13.24 -16.20 -8.00
N TRP A 566 -14.45 -16.51 -7.55
CA TRP A 566 -14.71 -17.20 -6.31
C TRP A 566 -15.78 -18.28 -6.51
N ASN A 567 -15.46 -19.52 -6.12
CA ASN A 567 -16.26 -20.71 -6.42
C ASN A 567 -16.66 -20.82 -7.90
N ASN A 568 -15.85 -20.28 -8.80
CA ASN A 568 -16.11 -20.34 -10.24
C ASN A 568 -15.34 -21.53 -10.84
N PRO A 569 -16.02 -22.62 -11.26
CA PRO A 569 -15.35 -23.82 -11.76
C PRO A 569 -14.63 -23.61 -13.10
N LYS A 570 -14.89 -22.48 -13.79
CA LYS A 570 -14.23 -22.13 -15.05
C LYS A 570 -12.93 -21.33 -14.84
N ALA A 571 -12.68 -20.83 -13.63
CA ALA A 571 -11.49 -20.06 -13.31
C ALA A 571 -10.32 -20.97 -12.92
N LYS A 572 -9.12 -20.64 -13.39
CA LYS A 572 -7.88 -21.41 -13.09
C LYS A 572 -7.42 -21.26 -11.65
N ILE A 573 -7.76 -20.14 -11.02
CA ILE A 573 -7.36 -19.76 -9.67
C ILE A 573 -8.51 -18.98 -9.04
N GLN A 574 -8.66 -19.09 -7.72
CA GLN A 574 -9.69 -18.41 -6.95
C GLN A 574 -9.06 -17.30 -6.11
N GLY A 575 -9.80 -16.20 -5.93
CA GLY A 575 -9.43 -15.09 -5.09
C GLY A 575 -10.66 -14.37 -4.56
N PHE A 576 -10.45 -13.35 -3.75
CA PHE A 576 -11.56 -12.59 -3.14
C PHE A 576 -11.05 -11.28 -2.55
N SER A 577 -11.99 -10.37 -2.35
CA SER A 577 -11.89 -9.13 -1.59
C SER A 577 -10.84 -8.16 -2.14
N PRO A 578 -11.12 -7.53 -3.28
CA PRO A 578 -10.28 -6.47 -3.80
C PRO A 578 -10.30 -5.25 -2.88
N ARG A 579 -9.18 -4.51 -2.83
CA ARG A 579 -9.11 -3.20 -2.17
C ARG A 579 -8.68 -2.12 -3.14
N GLY A 580 -7.53 -1.48 -2.94
CA GLY A 580 -7.03 -0.50 -3.90
C GLY A 580 -6.67 -1.13 -5.23
N MET A 581 -6.83 -0.33 -6.29
CA MET A 581 -6.62 -0.77 -7.67
C MET A 581 -6.07 0.39 -8.50
N ASP A 582 -5.50 0.05 -9.64
CA ASP A 582 -5.10 1.00 -10.67
C ASP A 582 -5.19 0.34 -12.07
N ILE A 583 -4.92 1.09 -13.13
CA ILE A 583 -4.95 0.60 -14.51
C ILE A 583 -3.67 0.92 -15.24
N ASP A 584 -3.23 0.01 -16.10
CA ASP A 584 -2.11 0.27 -16.99
C ASP A 584 -2.56 1.03 -18.27
N ARG A 585 -1.58 1.51 -19.06
CA ARG A 585 -1.89 2.22 -20.31
C ARG A 585 -2.51 1.33 -21.42
N ASN A 586 -2.53 0.01 -21.23
CA ASN A 586 -3.19 -0.95 -22.11
C ASN A 586 -4.62 -1.28 -21.67
N ASN A 587 -5.14 -0.59 -20.64
CA ASN A 587 -6.44 -0.83 -20.02
C ASN A 587 -6.57 -2.20 -19.32
N VAL A 588 -5.46 -2.75 -18.83
CA VAL A 588 -5.47 -3.89 -17.90
C VAL A 588 -5.59 -3.34 -16.48
N ALA A 589 -6.65 -3.73 -15.78
CA ALA A 589 -6.85 -3.35 -14.39
C ALA A 589 -6.00 -4.23 -13.48
N TRP A 590 -5.36 -3.62 -12.48
CA TRP A 590 -4.53 -4.29 -11.48
C TRP A 590 -5.11 -4.01 -10.09
N VAL A 591 -5.19 -5.04 -9.25
CA VAL A 591 -5.88 -4.95 -7.97
C VAL A 591 -5.29 -5.91 -6.94
N VAL A 592 -5.11 -5.41 -5.72
CA VAL A 592 -4.70 -6.25 -4.59
C VAL A 592 -5.89 -6.95 -3.96
N LEU A 593 -5.70 -8.20 -3.56
CA LEU A 593 -6.75 -9.06 -3.03
C LEU A 593 -6.46 -9.49 -1.58
N GLY A 594 -7.49 -9.52 -0.73
CA GLY A 594 -7.45 -10.09 0.62
C GLY A 594 -7.04 -11.56 0.63
N SER A 595 -7.24 -12.28 -0.47
CA SER A 595 -6.74 -13.64 -0.66
C SER A 595 -5.20 -13.76 -0.70
N GLY A 596 -4.45 -12.66 -0.67
CA GLY A 596 -2.97 -12.65 -0.66
C GLY A 596 -2.36 -12.70 -2.06
N HIS A 597 -3.01 -12.07 -3.02
CA HIS A 597 -2.57 -12.00 -4.41
C HIS A 597 -2.59 -10.54 -4.90
N LEU A 598 -1.72 -10.23 -5.85
CA LEU A 598 -1.97 -9.20 -6.85
C LEU A 598 -2.72 -9.86 -8.02
N ALA A 599 -3.74 -9.20 -8.55
CA ALA A 599 -4.50 -9.70 -9.69
C ALA A 599 -4.47 -8.70 -10.85
N SER A 600 -4.41 -9.21 -12.08
CA SER A 600 -4.70 -8.46 -13.29
C SER A 600 -6.03 -8.91 -13.88
N PHE A 601 -6.82 -7.96 -14.40
CA PHE A 601 -8.00 -8.20 -15.20
C PHE A 601 -7.86 -7.55 -16.58
N ASP A 602 -7.81 -8.38 -17.61
CA ASP A 602 -7.72 -7.98 -19.02
C ASP A 602 -9.03 -8.27 -19.73
N ARG A 603 -9.83 -7.20 -19.91
CA ARG A 603 -11.15 -7.27 -20.55
C ARG A 603 -11.09 -7.79 -21.98
N SER A 604 -9.97 -7.60 -22.69
CA SER A 604 -9.86 -8.04 -24.09
C SER A 604 -9.82 -9.56 -24.24
N LYS A 605 -9.52 -10.29 -23.16
CA LYS A 605 -9.53 -11.76 -23.14
C LYS A 605 -10.93 -12.36 -23.01
N CYS A 606 -11.93 -11.56 -22.63
CA CYS A 606 -13.29 -12.03 -22.46
C CYS A 606 -13.87 -12.59 -23.77
N LYS A 607 -14.36 -13.83 -23.71
CA LYS A 607 -14.94 -14.58 -24.83
C LYS A 607 -16.47 -14.56 -24.81
N GLY A 608 -17.06 -14.38 -23.62
CA GLY A 608 -18.50 -14.25 -23.44
C GLY A 608 -19.01 -12.84 -23.76
N PRO A 609 -20.34 -12.66 -23.86
CA PRO A 609 -20.94 -11.33 -23.95
C PRO A 609 -20.62 -10.51 -22.69
N LEU A 610 -20.44 -9.19 -22.87
CA LEU A 610 -20.07 -8.25 -21.82
C LEU A 610 -21.28 -7.49 -21.25
N ASN A 611 -22.45 -7.72 -21.84
CA ASN A 611 -23.76 -7.25 -21.41
C ASN A 611 -24.78 -8.38 -21.56
N GLY A 612 -26.03 -8.10 -21.18
CA GLY A 612 -27.13 -9.05 -21.23
C GLY A 612 -27.24 -9.94 -19.98
N PRO A 613 -28.21 -10.87 -19.96
CA PRO A 613 -28.66 -11.56 -18.74
C PRO A 613 -27.62 -12.54 -18.16
N LYS A 614 -26.52 -12.78 -18.86
CA LYS A 614 -25.41 -13.65 -18.40
C LYS A 614 -24.16 -12.87 -18.01
N ALA A 615 -24.09 -11.56 -18.26
CA ALA A 615 -22.93 -10.73 -17.98
C ALA A 615 -23.00 -10.13 -16.56
N THR A 616 -23.07 -11.00 -15.56
CA THR A 616 -23.48 -10.64 -14.19
C THR A 616 -22.35 -10.78 -13.16
N GLY A 617 -21.09 -10.54 -13.56
CA GLY A 617 -19.92 -10.68 -12.68
C GLY A 617 -18.97 -11.80 -13.10
N GLN A 618 -19.42 -13.06 -13.09
CA GLN A 618 -18.55 -14.23 -13.27
C GLN A 618 -18.33 -14.70 -14.72
N HIS A 619 -18.80 -13.93 -15.70
CA HIS A 619 -18.88 -14.34 -17.10
C HIS A 619 -17.55 -14.32 -17.86
N CYS A 620 -16.52 -13.66 -17.34
CA CYS A 620 -15.19 -13.54 -17.94
C CYS A 620 -14.07 -14.06 -17.00
N PRO A 621 -14.06 -15.36 -16.66
CA PRO A 621 -12.99 -15.94 -15.84
C PRO A 621 -11.61 -15.87 -16.54
N GLU A 622 -11.57 -15.85 -17.87
CA GLU A 622 -10.35 -15.80 -18.68
C GLU A 622 -9.64 -14.44 -18.67
N GLY A 623 -10.33 -13.36 -18.24
CA GLY A 623 -9.71 -12.05 -18.05
C GLY A 623 -8.81 -11.98 -16.83
N TRP A 624 -9.02 -12.86 -15.85
CA TRP A 624 -8.32 -12.84 -14.57
C TRP A 624 -7.01 -13.63 -14.58
N THR A 625 -5.95 -13.03 -14.02
CA THR A 625 -4.71 -13.71 -13.63
C THR A 625 -4.32 -13.26 -12.23
N LEU A 626 -4.01 -14.21 -11.35
CA LEU A 626 -3.66 -13.93 -9.95
C LEU A 626 -2.22 -14.39 -9.68
N TYR A 627 -1.45 -13.54 -9.01
CA TYR A 627 -0.05 -13.72 -8.64
C TYR A 627 0.04 -13.79 -7.12
N PRO A 628 0.40 -14.94 -6.53
CA PRO A 628 0.59 -15.03 -5.08
C PRO A 628 1.69 -14.08 -4.64
N SER A 629 1.39 -13.24 -3.64
CA SER A 629 2.38 -12.34 -3.09
C SER A 629 3.49 -13.11 -2.36
N PRO A 630 4.74 -12.63 -2.34
CA PRO A 630 5.79 -13.30 -1.59
C PRO A 630 5.47 -13.40 -0.09
N GLY A 631 5.99 -14.44 0.56
CA GLY A 631 5.87 -14.62 2.00
C GLY A 631 5.12 -15.89 2.40
N PRO A 632 4.97 -16.12 3.71
CA PRO A 632 4.32 -17.32 4.23
C PRO A 632 2.81 -17.22 4.12
N ASN A 633 2.14 -18.37 4.03
CA ASN A 633 0.70 -18.50 4.27
C ASN A 633 0.41 -18.64 5.77
N PHE A 634 -0.83 -18.35 6.19
CA PHE A 634 -1.28 -18.73 7.53
C PHE A 634 -1.09 -20.23 7.74
N LYS A 635 -0.68 -20.61 8.95
CA LYS A 635 -0.20 -21.95 9.31
C LYS A 635 -1.10 -23.10 8.83
N ASN A 636 -2.41 -22.91 8.84
CA ASN A 636 -3.40 -23.91 8.47
C ASN A 636 -4.25 -23.54 7.23
N VAL A 637 -3.83 -22.55 6.44
CA VAL A 637 -4.52 -22.15 5.21
C VAL A 637 -3.68 -22.54 3.99
N LYS A 638 -4.26 -23.32 3.08
CA LYS A 638 -3.58 -23.81 1.86
C LYS A 638 -4.00 -23.10 0.57
N ASP A 639 -5.20 -22.51 0.56
CA ASP A 639 -5.82 -21.96 -0.65
C ASP A 639 -5.67 -20.44 -0.76
N SER A 640 -4.86 -19.82 0.09
CA SER A 640 -4.51 -18.38 0.05
C SER A 640 -3.15 -18.20 -0.61
N GLY A 641 -2.92 -17.01 -1.18
CA GLY A 641 -1.66 -16.64 -1.82
C GLY A 641 -0.58 -16.20 -0.83
N SER A 642 -0.94 -15.59 0.29
CA SER A 642 -0.01 -15.13 1.34
C SER A 642 -0.75 -14.66 2.60
N ALA A 643 -0.09 -14.71 3.76
CA ALA A 643 -0.52 -14.02 4.98
C ALA A 643 -0.25 -12.50 4.93
N ASP A 644 0.54 -12.03 3.96
CA ASP A 644 0.75 -10.59 3.74
C ASP A 644 -0.56 -9.90 3.33
N SER A 645 -0.73 -8.67 3.81
CA SER A 645 -1.89 -7.84 3.53
C SER A 645 -1.50 -6.65 2.67
N HIS A 646 -2.44 -6.27 1.81
CA HIS A 646 -2.22 -5.28 0.78
C HIS A 646 -3.35 -4.27 0.84
N TYR A 647 -2.99 -2.99 0.84
CA TYR A 647 -3.92 -1.89 0.87
C TYR A 647 -4.25 -1.37 -0.53
N TYR A 648 -3.22 -1.16 -1.35
CA TYR A 648 -3.36 -0.55 -2.67
C TYR A 648 -2.44 -1.17 -3.71
N ASP A 649 -2.82 -1.04 -4.97
CA ASP A 649 -1.97 -1.28 -6.15
C ASP A 649 -1.84 0.02 -6.94
N TRP A 650 -0.62 0.34 -7.38
CA TRP A 650 -0.35 1.46 -8.26
C TRP A 650 0.49 0.99 -9.45
N VAL A 651 0.12 1.44 -10.65
CA VAL A 651 0.85 1.10 -11.87
C VAL A 651 1.78 2.23 -12.27
N ASP A 652 3.07 1.90 -12.39
CA ASP A 652 4.09 2.78 -12.96
C ASP A 652 3.94 2.89 -14.48
N GLN A 653 3.01 3.73 -14.93
CA GLN A 653 2.73 3.93 -16.36
C GLN A 653 3.92 4.52 -17.13
N TRP A 654 4.85 5.19 -16.45
CA TRP A 654 5.88 6.02 -17.09
C TRP A 654 7.31 5.57 -16.86
N ASP A 655 7.53 4.44 -16.20
CA ASP A 655 8.88 3.98 -15.81
C ASP A 655 9.59 5.01 -14.91
N THR A 656 8.84 5.53 -13.93
CA THR A 656 9.34 6.46 -12.91
C THR A 656 10.26 5.78 -11.91
N LEU A 657 10.11 4.46 -11.69
CA LEU A 657 10.98 3.69 -10.79
C LEU A 657 12.21 3.10 -11.50
N GLY A 658 12.14 2.90 -12.83
CA GLY A 658 13.19 2.24 -13.60
C GLY A 658 13.00 0.72 -13.79
N LEU A 659 11.82 0.18 -13.46
CA LEU A 659 11.49 -1.24 -13.64
C LEU A 659 10.73 -1.55 -14.95
N GLY A 660 10.47 -0.54 -15.76
CA GLY A 660 9.70 -0.62 -16.99
C GLY A 660 8.33 0.04 -16.87
N LYS A 661 7.78 0.48 -18.01
CA LYS A 661 6.44 1.04 -18.09
C LYS A 661 5.39 -0.01 -17.79
N ASN A 662 4.25 0.43 -17.25
CA ASN A 662 3.13 -0.41 -16.85
C ASN A 662 3.50 -1.47 -15.81
N THR A 663 4.47 -1.18 -14.94
CA THR A 663 4.83 -2.10 -13.84
C THR A 663 3.85 -1.90 -12.68
N PRO A 664 3.01 -2.89 -12.32
CA PRO A 664 2.16 -2.79 -11.15
C PRO A 664 2.99 -2.99 -9.87
N ILE A 665 2.66 -2.22 -8.84
CA ILE A 665 3.33 -2.19 -7.54
C ILE A 665 2.27 -2.29 -6.45
N ALA A 666 2.25 -3.42 -5.76
CA ALA A 666 1.38 -3.64 -4.62
C ALA A 666 2.06 -3.18 -3.32
N THR A 667 1.28 -2.62 -2.40
CA THR A 667 1.75 -2.36 -1.02
C THR A 667 1.89 -3.70 -0.27
N GLY A 668 3.10 -4.06 0.19
CA GLY A 668 3.36 -5.23 1.03
C GLY A 668 3.36 -4.86 2.50
N ASN A 669 2.19 -4.62 3.08
CA ASN A 669 2.08 -3.95 4.37
C ASN A 669 2.46 -4.84 5.55
N GLY A 670 2.23 -6.14 5.50
CA GLY A 670 2.78 -7.08 6.47
C GLY A 670 4.24 -7.44 6.20
N SER A 671 4.72 -7.29 4.97
CA SER A 671 6.09 -7.60 4.57
C SER A 671 7.08 -6.42 4.62
N ASP A 672 6.63 -5.26 5.13
CA ASP A 672 7.39 -4.01 5.22
C ASP A 672 7.96 -3.56 3.87
N SER A 673 7.20 -3.70 2.77
CA SER A 673 7.75 -3.51 1.43
C SER A 673 6.79 -2.91 0.40
N LEU A 674 7.36 -2.43 -0.70
CA LEU A 674 6.67 -2.31 -1.99
C LEU A 674 6.99 -3.54 -2.85
N LEU A 675 5.97 -4.11 -3.49
CA LEU A 675 6.04 -5.37 -4.25
C LEU A 675 5.77 -5.08 -5.73
N ALA A 676 6.83 -4.88 -6.52
CA ALA A 676 6.70 -4.67 -7.96
C ALA A 676 6.68 -6.01 -8.71
N LEU A 677 5.74 -6.19 -9.65
CA LEU A 677 5.68 -7.37 -10.50
C LEU A 677 6.29 -7.07 -11.88
N GLN A 678 7.57 -7.39 -12.04
CA GLN A 678 8.29 -7.19 -13.29
C GLN A 678 8.35 -8.50 -14.08
N ASN A 679 7.73 -8.54 -15.27
CA ASN A 679 7.73 -9.72 -16.15
C ASN A 679 7.28 -11.01 -15.44
N GLY A 680 6.28 -10.90 -14.56
CA GLY A 680 5.76 -12.02 -13.77
C GLY A 680 6.64 -12.47 -12.59
N LYS A 681 7.72 -11.72 -12.28
CA LYS A 681 8.58 -11.97 -11.12
C LYS A 681 8.49 -10.81 -10.14
N TRP A 682 8.55 -11.15 -8.85
CA TRP A 682 8.52 -10.15 -7.78
C TRP A 682 9.88 -9.48 -7.60
N VAL A 683 9.85 -8.17 -7.42
CA VAL A 683 10.94 -7.35 -6.89
C VAL A 683 10.45 -6.78 -5.56
N VAL A 684 11.05 -7.23 -4.45
CA VAL A 684 10.66 -6.83 -3.10
C VAL A 684 11.55 -5.69 -2.61
N MET A 685 10.98 -4.49 -2.54
CA MET A 685 11.66 -3.28 -2.05
C MET A 685 11.30 -3.07 -0.59
N ARG A 686 12.06 -3.68 0.32
CA ARG A 686 11.79 -3.67 1.76
C ARG A 686 12.40 -2.46 2.47
N VAL A 687 11.62 -1.84 3.35
CA VAL A 687 12.06 -0.84 4.33
C VAL A 687 12.49 -1.58 5.62
N PRO A 688 13.78 -1.71 5.91
CA PRO A 688 14.29 -2.49 7.04
C PRO A 688 14.25 -1.74 8.38
N TYR A 689 14.16 -0.41 8.35
CA TYR A 689 14.17 0.42 9.54
C TYR A 689 13.42 1.75 9.32
N PRO A 690 12.72 2.24 10.35
CA PRO A 690 12.24 1.46 11.47
C PRO A 690 11.21 0.40 11.02
N LEU A 691 11.17 -0.74 11.70
CA LEU A 691 10.18 -1.80 11.43
C LEU A 691 8.76 -1.27 11.63
N GLY A 692 7.86 -1.73 10.77
CA GLY A 692 6.45 -1.33 10.79
C GLY A 692 5.97 -0.62 9.53
N PHE A 693 6.76 -0.63 8.44
CA PHE A 693 6.44 0.07 7.21
C PHE A 693 5.10 -0.40 6.64
N PHE A 694 4.23 0.57 6.36
CA PHE A 694 2.86 0.35 5.94
C PHE A 694 2.52 1.44 4.92
N ALA A 695 2.29 1.08 3.67
CA ALA A 695 1.99 2.00 2.58
C ALA A 695 0.49 1.98 2.24
N LYS A 696 0.01 3.09 1.68
CA LYS A 696 -1.38 3.24 1.24
C LYS A 696 -1.49 3.97 -0.10
N GLY A 697 -0.92 5.17 -0.21
CA GLY A 697 -0.74 5.90 -1.47
C GLY A 697 0.64 5.66 -2.09
N MET A 698 0.77 5.89 -3.41
CA MET A 698 2.03 5.83 -4.15
C MET A 698 1.99 6.80 -5.34
N ASP A 699 3.11 7.47 -5.62
CA ASP A 699 3.28 8.31 -6.81
C ASP A 699 4.68 8.24 -7.41
N GLY A 700 4.75 8.16 -8.74
CA GLY A 700 5.99 8.20 -9.49
C GLY A 700 6.35 9.60 -9.98
N ARG A 701 7.57 10.05 -9.71
CA ARG A 701 8.08 11.37 -10.12
C ARG A 701 9.41 11.25 -10.88
N ILE A 702 9.56 12.09 -11.91
CA ILE A 702 10.80 12.28 -12.66
C ILE A 702 11.29 13.70 -12.40
N ASP A 703 12.30 13.82 -11.55
CA ASP A 703 12.94 15.08 -11.18
C ASP A 703 13.96 15.55 -12.22
N ASP A 704 14.68 14.63 -12.87
CA ASP A 704 15.55 14.91 -14.01
C ASP A 704 15.73 13.65 -14.89
N ALA A 705 15.11 13.65 -16.08
CA ALA A 705 15.22 12.53 -17.01
C ALA A 705 16.66 12.25 -17.50
N LYS A 706 17.58 13.22 -17.38
CA LYS A 706 18.98 13.08 -17.78
C LYS A 706 19.88 12.59 -16.64
N ALA A 707 19.41 12.59 -15.40
CA ALA A 707 20.17 12.13 -14.23
C ALA A 707 20.13 10.59 -14.05
N GLY A 708 19.58 9.86 -15.03
CA GLY A 708 19.45 8.41 -14.95
C GLY A 708 18.55 7.99 -13.79
N TRP A 709 19.01 7.04 -12.98
CA TRP A 709 18.25 6.52 -11.83
C TRP A 709 18.05 7.58 -10.73
N LYS A 710 18.96 8.56 -10.60
CA LYS A 710 18.90 9.59 -9.55
C LYS A 710 17.74 10.57 -9.74
N GLY A 711 17.36 10.85 -10.98
CA GLY A 711 16.26 11.75 -11.30
C GLY A 711 14.90 11.07 -11.40
N LYS A 712 14.80 9.82 -10.95
CA LYS A 712 13.63 8.95 -11.03
C LYS A 712 13.34 8.36 -9.65
N GLY A 713 12.07 8.26 -9.28
CA GLY A 713 11.69 7.49 -8.11
C GLY A 713 10.19 7.47 -7.83
N VAL A 714 9.81 6.58 -6.92
CA VAL A 714 8.45 6.46 -6.39
C VAL A 714 8.43 6.96 -4.96
N TRP A 715 7.41 7.74 -4.65
CA TRP A 715 7.14 8.28 -3.31
C TRP A 715 5.94 7.55 -2.73
N THR A 716 5.99 7.29 -1.43
CA THR A 716 4.88 6.70 -0.67
C THR A 716 4.91 7.18 0.78
N THR A 717 3.77 7.29 1.42
CA THR A 717 3.68 7.51 2.86
C THR A 717 4.00 6.24 3.62
N TRP A 718 4.63 6.40 4.78
CA TRP A 718 4.50 5.42 5.85
C TRP A 718 3.18 5.67 6.59
N GLY A 719 2.09 5.18 5.99
CA GLY A 719 0.71 5.47 6.38
C GLY A 719 0.05 4.54 7.40
N THR A 720 0.83 4.03 8.36
CA THR A 720 0.26 3.37 9.54
C THR A 720 -0.50 4.38 10.39
N ARG A 721 -1.72 4.05 10.82
CA ARG A 721 -2.51 4.91 11.74
C ARG A 721 -1.90 5.01 13.14
N THR A 722 -0.89 4.21 13.43
CA THR A 722 -0.22 4.13 14.73
C THR A 722 1.31 4.13 14.58
N PRO A 723 1.95 5.25 14.17
CA PRO A 723 3.41 5.30 14.00
C PRO A 723 4.19 4.90 15.25
N PHE A 724 3.59 5.17 16.42
CA PHE A 724 4.12 4.80 17.74
C PHE A 724 4.12 3.29 18.04
N HIS A 725 3.55 2.43 17.18
CA HIS A 725 3.71 0.97 17.26
C HIS A 725 4.99 0.46 16.59
N SER A 726 5.71 1.31 15.87
CA SER A 726 7.02 0.97 15.28
C SER A 726 8.06 0.70 16.38
N GLU A 727 9.21 0.14 15.99
CA GLU A 727 10.30 -0.14 16.93
C GLU A 727 10.90 1.12 17.60
N THR A 728 10.63 2.32 17.06
CA THR A 728 11.05 3.60 17.67
C THR A 728 10.06 4.13 18.72
N GLY A 729 8.87 3.52 18.85
CA GLY A 729 7.94 3.76 19.94
C GLY A 729 7.29 5.16 19.98
N LYS A 730 6.90 5.60 21.19
CA LYS A 730 6.25 6.89 21.41
C LYS A 730 7.14 8.04 20.92
N GLY A 731 6.58 8.94 20.11
CA GLY A 731 7.33 10.05 19.51
C GLY A 731 7.66 9.84 18.03
N THR A 732 7.51 8.62 17.51
CA THR A 732 7.67 8.34 16.08
C THR A 732 6.72 9.20 15.26
N MET A 733 7.27 10.02 14.37
CA MET A 733 6.50 10.78 13.40
C MET A 733 6.19 9.93 12.16
N ALA A 734 5.08 10.26 11.49
CA ALA A 734 4.80 9.77 10.15
C ALA A 734 5.93 10.14 9.17
N LYS A 735 6.04 9.43 8.05
CA LYS A 735 7.13 9.62 7.10
C LYS A 735 6.65 9.64 5.67
N VAL A 736 7.42 10.31 4.82
CA VAL A 736 7.43 10.04 3.37
C VAL A 736 8.65 9.21 3.07
N VAL A 737 8.48 8.21 2.20
CA VAL A 737 9.51 7.29 1.75
C VAL A 737 9.68 7.44 0.24
N HIS A 738 10.92 7.65 -0.18
CA HIS A 738 11.35 7.74 -1.57
C HIS A 738 12.12 6.47 -1.94
N PHE A 739 11.63 5.75 -2.94
CA PHE A 739 12.24 4.56 -3.50
C PHE A 739 12.89 4.89 -4.84
N GLN A 740 14.15 4.48 -5.00
CA GLN A 740 14.88 4.53 -6.26
C GLN A 740 15.55 3.18 -6.51
N VAL A 741 15.72 2.81 -7.78
CA VAL A 741 16.44 1.59 -8.19
C VAL A 741 17.62 1.98 -9.07
N ARG A 742 18.84 1.77 -8.57
CA ARG A 742 20.08 2.04 -9.31
C ARG A 742 20.53 0.85 -10.17
N PRO A 743 21.52 1.01 -11.07
CA PRO A 743 22.02 -0.10 -11.91
C PRO A 743 22.70 -1.23 -11.12
N ASP A 744 23.42 -0.91 -10.04
CA ASP A 744 24.09 -1.87 -9.15
C ASP A 744 24.27 -1.30 -7.73
N PRO A 745 24.60 -2.11 -6.71
CA PRO A 745 24.66 -1.65 -5.31
C PRO A 745 25.78 -0.64 -4.98
N LEU A 746 26.66 -0.32 -5.93
CA LEU A 746 27.73 0.67 -5.76
C LEU A 746 27.64 1.81 -6.79
N ALA A 747 26.57 1.84 -7.59
CA ALA A 747 26.35 2.93 -8.53
C ALA A 747 26.06 4.24 -7.78
N ASP A 748 26.66 5.30 -8.32
CA ASP A 748 26.38 6.70 -8.00
C ASP A 748 25.83 7.40 -9.23
#